data_AF-A0A2V9ZKP9-F1
#
_entry.id   AF-A0A2V9ZKP9-F1
#
_cell.length_a   1.000
_cell.length_b   1.000
_cell.length_c   1.000
_cell.angle_alpha   90.00
_cell.angle_beta   90.00
_cell.angle_gamma   90.00
#
_symmetry.space_group_name_H-M   'P 1'
#
loop_
_entity.id
_entity.type
_entity.pdbx_description
1 polymer ?
#
loop_
_entity_poly.entity_id
_entity_poly.type
_entity_poly.pdbx_seq_one_letter_code
_entity_poly.pdbx_strand_id
1 'polypeptide(L)'
;MKLPHIVLAAAVVVCALASLSPAATYYVDASGGDDSRDGLSPALAWKTIAKVNGSSFFPGDQILFKRGEVWRESLVPPSSGSSVNPIRFDAYGSGDAPTITGYQDLPAANWTLDTGNIWKASITSTSFNYILFQGSIWGLKHTTKASCVAPYDFYFASNVLYVYSIGNPASYYGSVAAMLMTNGQLIYINGKTWIEIQHLKLSYYDSYGLRIGGASDHITIANVYADGVIPAGALPHGFFINSTSNPSDINFYNVDAHRNYDGFRFMGAAGAITMRNCRAYGNRNYGLEDTSTGGGASYDYCHFYGNGIGVLPATDVSGGNAGTHNLPQYTAPATVNFQRYPARITLTEDDPGLADAGAYVDSWLPEFDARGVQPSIAIVTGYDTASQSIPKFQEWINAGRDLNSHSWSHQYFQQPAAFTVKYAGAGTAATLSISGNLLTTQITGGPGGENLSLDLTSSSYNTLSKLWSTIAGRGGYTVTPDPNCKGPAHSITLADVGAQDIKGSSGYTLQIQESRLIPDEMATSKAWMTANLTGLSATRVYVYPGGQEDTSTEGYAVASGYAGARGALSMSGVKDVYARGVNIQNITSLGANVPLIGLTAAEMDARIAALVWKSSVWGAPYGIFWHTNELTPTEIGNLLDALIAHGATIMTNTQLVSWLSSQSPVSGTTSYVATASGPELDFRPTLQSPVVDAGVDLGAGYGSDLLGVDQAVFGAAWDIGAFAYISASPFVVVVR
;
A
#
# COMPACT_ATOMS: atom_id res chain seq x y z
N MET A 1 -59.56 -79.57 -14.35
CA MET A 1 -58.94 -79.41 -13.01
C MET A 1 -57.66 -78.61 -13.20
N LYS A 2 -57.47 -77.56 -12.41
CA LYS A 2 -56.44 -76.51 -12.54
C LYS A 2 -55.00 -77.04 -12.58
N LEU A 3 -54.11 -76.36 -13.32
CA LEU A 3 -52.65 -76.21 -13.12
C LEU A 3 -52.10 -75.17 -14.16
N PRO A 4 -50.97 -74.48 -13.92
CA PRO A 4 -50.99 -73.06 -13.56
C PRO A 4 -50.21 -72.13 -14.50
N HIS A 5 -50.37 -70.83 -14.23
CA HIS A 5 -49.72 -69.68 -14.88
C HIS A 5 -48.20 -69.63 -14.63
N ILE A 6 -47.44 -69.32 -15.69
CA ILE A 6 -46.09 -68.76 -15.62
C ILE A 6 -46.16 -67.35 -16.20
N VAL A 7 -45.80 -66.36 -15.40
CA VAL A 7 -45.66 -64.94 -15.79
C VAL A 7 -44.19 -64.73 -16.19
N LEU A 8 -43.94 -64.31 -17.43
CA LEU A 8 -42.63 -63.86 -17.89
C LEU A 8 -42.62 -62.32 -17.85
N ALA A 9 -41.80 -61.73 -16.96
CA ALA A 9 -41.57 -60.29 -16.93
C ALA A 9 -40.46 -59.93 -17.94
N ALA A 10 -40.80 -59.16 -18.96
CA ALA A 10 -39.83 -58.57 -19.87
C ALA A 10 -39.32 -57.24 -19.30
N ALA A 11 -38.03 -57.18 -18.96
CA ALA A 11 -37.35 -55.94 -18.61
C ALA A 11 -37.07 -55.13 -19.88
N VAL A 12 -37.72 -53.97 -20.01
CA VAL A 12 -37.40 -52.97 -21.04
C VAL A 12 -36.22 -52.14 -20.52
N VAL A 13 -35.03 -52.40 -21.05
CA VAL A 13 -33.87 -51.52 -20.90
C VAL A 13 -34.11 -50.29 -21.78
N VAL A 14 -34.54 -49.19 -21.19
CA VAL A 14 -34.54 -47.88 -21.85
C VAL A 14 -33.12 -47.34 -21.76
N CYS A 15 -32.32 -47.60 -22.80
CA CYS A 15 -31.09 -46.85 -23.03
C CYS A 15 -31.49 -45.40 -23.32
N ALA A 16 -31.41 -44.53 -22.31
CA ALA A 16 -31.40 -43.10 -22.51
C ALA A 16 -30.11 -42.74 -23.26
N LEU A 17 -30.19 -42.68 -24.59
CA LEU A 17 -29.21 -42.01 -25.41
C LEU A 17 -29.29 -40.52 -25.03
N ALA A 18 -28.44 -40.09 -24.11
CA ALA A 18 -28.17 -38.68 -23.91
C ALA A 18 -27.68 -38.15 -25.27
N SER A 19 -28.52 -37.34 -25.93
CA SER A 19 -28.13 -36.60 -27.12
C SER A 19 -26.95 -35.73 -26.73
N LEU A 20 -25.74 -36.12 -27.16
CA LEU A 20 -24.58 -35.26 -27.19
C LEU A 20 -24.93 -34.09 -28.11
N SER A 21 -25.46 -33.01 -27.54
CA SER A 21 -25.49 -31.73 -28.25
C SER A 21 -24.02 -31.38 -28.53
N PRO A 22 -23.63 -31.14 -29.79
CA PRO A 22 -22.25 -30.75 -30.07
C PRO A 22 -21.94 -29.46 -29.30
N ALA A 23 -20.76 -29.41 -28.69
CA ALA A 23 -20.23 -28.23 -28.04
C ALA A 23 -20.25 -27.05 -29.04
N ALA A 24 -20.89 -25.95 -28.65
CA ALA A 24 -20.99 -24.75 -29.47
C ALA A 24 -19.83 -23.79 -29.15
N THR A 25 -19.41 -23.02 -30.16
CA THR A 25 -18.45 -21.93 -29.99
C THR A 25 -19.19 -20.62 -30.23
N TYR A 26 -19.18 -19.74 -29.23
CA TYR A 26 -19.76 -18.41 -29.26
C TYR A 26 -18.65 -17.37 -29.37
N TYR A 27 -18.86 -16.35 -30.20
CA TYR A 27 -17.92 -15.27 -30.45
C TYR A 27 -18.45 -13.95 -29.91
N VAL A 28 -17.58 -13.15 -29.30
CA VAL A 28 -17.90 -11.84 -28.71
C VAL A 28 -16.95 -10.77 -29.26
N ASP A 29 -17.53 -9.75 -29.88
CA ASP A 29 -16.85 -8.64 -30.56
C ASP A 29 -17.47 -7.30 -30.10
N ALA A 30 -16.76 -6.56 -29.25
CA ALA A 30 -17.21 -5.29 -28.67
C ALA A 30 -17.48 -4.20 -29.72
N SER A 31 -16.80 -4.26 -30.86
CA SER A 31 -16.83 -3.19 -31.86
C SER A 31 -17.81 -3.48 -33.01
N GLY A 32 -17.78 -4.69 -33.56
CA GLY A 32 -18.56 -5.14 -34.71
C GLY A 32 -19.66 -6.18 -34.41
N GLY A 33 -19.75 -6.65 -33.16
CA GLY A 33 -20.78 -7.58 -32.71
C GLY A 33 -22.16 -6.94 -32.55
N ASP A 34 -23.17 -7.79 -32.44
CA ASP A 34 -24.57 -7.42 -32.23
C ASP A 34 -25.29 -8.50 -31.41
N ASP A 35 -25.90 -8.11 -30.28
CA ASP A 35 -26.52 -9.03 -29.33
C ASP A 35 -27.82 -9.68 -29.85
N SER A 36 -28.33 -9.24 -31.01
CA SER A 36 -29.42 -9.91 -31.72
C SER A 36 -28.98 -11.10 -32.58
N ARG A 37 -27.66 -11.29 -32.78
CA ARG A 37 -27.11 -12.40 -33.58
C ARG A 37 -26.98 -13.69 -32.77
N ASP A 38 -26.74 -14.80 -33.44
CA ASP A 38 -26.65 -16.12 -32.80
C ASP A 38 -25.33 -16.35 -32.05
N GLY A 39 -24.28 -15.58 -32.35
CA GLY A 39 -22.97 -15.72 -31.76
C GLY A 39 -22.14 -16.88 -32.30
N LEU A 40 -22.65 -17.69 -33.25
CA LEU A 40 -22.05 -18.99 -33.63
C LEU A 40 -20.95 -18.88 -34.70
N SER A 41 -20.58 -17.67 -35.09
CA SER A 41 -19.42 -17.40 -35.96
C SER A 41 -18.84 -16.02 -35.67
N PRO A 42 -17.57 -15.75 -36.03
CA PRO A 42 -16.98 -14.42 -35.86
C PRO A 42 -17.78 -13.30 -36.54
N ALA A 43 -18.39 -13.58 -37.71
CA ALA A 43 -19.22 -12.62 -38.44
C ALA A 43 -20.57 -12.36 -37.77
N LEU A 44 -21.05 -13.31 -36.96
CA LEU A 44 -22.31 -13.24 -36.22
C LEU A 44 -22.09 -13.10 -34.70
N ALA A 45 -20.93 -12.57 -34.30
CA ALA A 45 -20.56 -12.40 -32.89
C ALA A 45 -21.55 -11.52 -32.12
N TRP A 46 -21.72 -11.84 -30.83
CA TRP A 46 -22.36 -10.96 -29.87
C TRP A 46 -21.50 -9.75 -29.56
N LYS A 47 -22.08 -8.72 -28.95
CA LYS A 47 -21.38 -7.48 -28.63
C LYS A 47 -20.93 -7.42 -27.18
N THR A 48 -21.81 -7.79 -26.26
CA THR A 48 -21.66 -7.47 -24.84
C THR A 48 -21.38 -8.70 -23.98
N ILE A 49 -20.73 -8.48 -22.84
CA ILE A 49 -20.66 -9.50 -21.78
C ILE A 49 -22.04 -9.70 -21.15
N ALA A 50 -22.91 -8.68 -21.11
CA ALA A 50 -24.29 -8.82 -20.67
C ALA A 50 -25.05 -9.91 -21.45
N LYS A 51 -24.83 -10.02 -22.76
CA LYS A 51 -25.38 -11.10 -23.58
C LYS A 51 -24.85 -12.48 -23.18
N VAL A 52 -23.54 -12.58 -22.90
CA VAL A 52 -22.92 -13.82 -22.38
C VAL A 52 -23.53 -14.21 -21.05
N ASN A 53 -23.60 -13.29 -20.09
CA ASN A 53 -24.14 -13.51 -18.75
C ASN A 53 -25.63 -13.88 -18.76
N GLY A 54 -26.38 -13.38 -19.74
CA GLY A 54 -27.81 -13.67 -19.91
C GLY A 54 -28.11 -14.96 -20.69
N SER A 55 -27.08 -15.65 -21.17
CA SER A 55 -27.20 -16.90 -21.93
C SER A 55 -27.04 -18.14 -21.05
N SER A 56 -27.40 -19.30 -21.58
CA SER A 56 -27.17 -20.60 -20.95
C SER A 56 -26.26 -21.44 -21.83
N PHE A 57 -25.24 -22.05 -21.23
CA PHE A 57 -24.26 -22.88 -21.92
C PHE A 57 -24.34 -24.33 -21.45
N PHE A 58 -23.94 -25.25 -22.33
CA PHE A 58 -23.82 -26.68 -22.06
C PHE A 58 -22.35 -27.07 -21.83
N PRO A 59 -22.08 -28.19 -21.14
CA PRO A 59 -20.72 -28.71 -20.99
C PRO A 59 -20.00 -28.84 -22.33
N GLY A 60 -18.81 -28.24 -22.43
CA GLY A 60 -17.97 -28.24 -23.62
C GLY A 60 -18.06 -26.97 -24.47
N ASP A 61 -19.06 -26.11 -24.23
CA ASP A 61 -19.20 -24.84 -24.94
C ASP A 61 -18.00 -23.93 -24.72
N GLN A 62 -17.68 -23.14 -25.74
CA GLN A 62 -16.60 -22.16 -25.72
C GLN A 62 -17.16 -20.76 -25.97
N ILE A 63 -16.70 -19.78 -25.21
CA ILE A 63 -17.03 -18.36 -25.34
C ILE A 63 -15.74 -17.62 -25.62
N LEU A 64 -15.59 -17.11 -26.84
CA LEU A 64 -14.35 -16.51 -27.33
C LEU A 64 -14.52 -14.99 -27.49
N PHE A 65 -13.72 -14.23 -26.76
CA PHE A 65 -13.61 -12.79 -26.85
C PHE A 65 -12.58 -12.37 -27.89
N LYS A 66 -12.90 -11.39 -28.72
CA LYS A 66 -11.99 -10.96 -29.78
C LYS A 66 -10.77 -10.24 -29.21
N ARG A 67 -9.57 -10.66 -29.65
CA ARG A 67 -8.30 -10.00 -29.33
C ARG A 67 -8.28 -8.54 -29.82
N GLY A 68 -7.57 -7.69 -29.08
CA GLY A 68 -7.47 -6.25 -29.32
C GLY A 68 -8.66 -5.43 -28.83
N GLU A 69 -9.66 -6.04 -28.21
CA GLU A 69 -10.89 -5.36 -27.80
C GLU A 69 -11.03 -5.22 -26.28
N VAL A 70 -11.88 -4.28 -25.88
CA VAL A 70 -12.02 -3.83 -24.49
C VAL A 70 -13.48 -3.89 -24.04
N TRP A 71 -13.74 -4.58 -22.94
CA TRP A 71 -15.04 -4.62 -22.26
C TRP A 71 -14.97 -3.92 -20.90
N ARG A 72 -16.05 -3.22 -20.55
CA ARG A 72 -16.24 -2.51 -19.27
C ARG A 72 -17.40 -3.06 -18.48
N GLU A 73 -17.61 -4.36 -18.61
CA GLU A 73 -18.69 -5.13 -18.01
C GLU A 73 -18.10 -6.25 -17.16
N SER A 74 -18.85 -6.74 -16.19
CA SER A 74 -18.45 -7.88 -15.37
C SER A 74 -18.84 -9.20 -16.03
N LEU A 75 -17.91 -10.14 -16.16
CA LEU A 75 -18.20 -11.51 -16.61
C LEU A 75 -18.63 -12.38 -15.42
N VAL A 76 -19.81 -12.97 -15.51
CA VAL A 76 -20.37 -13.86 -14.50
C VAL A 76 -20.79 -15.15 -15.21
N PRO A 77 -19.92 -16.18 -15.27
CA PRO A 77 -20.23 -17.44 -15.95
C PRO A 77 -21.58 -18.02 -15.50
N PRO A 78 -22.58 -18.15 -16.39
CA PRO A 78 -23.95 -18.48 -15.99
C PRO A 78 -24.19 -19.98 -15.79
N SER A 79 -23.31 -20.83 -16.32
CA SER A 79 -23.47 -22.29 -16.38
C SER A 79 -22.24 -23.02 -15.84
N SER A 80 -22.37 -24.32 -15.55
CA SER A 80 -21.24 -25.20 -15.18
C SER A 80 -20.95 -26.18 -16.31
N GLY A 81 -19.70 -26.57 -16.45
CA GLY A 81 -19.29 -27.65 -17.34
C GLY A 81 -19.45 -29.03 -16.69
N SER A 82 -18.70 -29.99 -17.21
CA SER A 82 -18.55 -31.33 -16.61
C SER A 82 -17.09 -31.78 -16.66
N SER A 83 -16.79 -32.88 -15.95
CA SER A 83 -15.41 -33.39 -15.81
C SER A 83 -14.68 -33.72 -17.10
N VAL A 84 -15.43 -34.02 -18.16
CA VAL A 84 -14.88 -34.34 -19.48
C VAL A 84 -15.00 -33.17 -20.45
N ASN A 85 -15.88 -32.21 -20.17
CA ASN A 85 -16.24 -31.11 -21.05
C ASN A 85 -16.44 -29.85 -20.20
N PRO A 86 -15.37 -29.18 -19.75
CA PRO A 86 -15.47 -27.88 -19.09
C PRO A 86 -16.02 -26.82 -20.06
N ILE A 87 -16.60 -25.76 -19.52
CA ILE A 87 -16.94 -24.57 -20.31
C ILE A 87 -15.73 -23.65 -20.32
N ARG A 88 -15.32 -23.20 -21.52
CA ARG A 88 -14.11 -22.38 -21.70
C ARG A 88 -14.48 -20.94 -22.07
N PHE A 89 -13.95 -19.98 -21.33
CA PHE A 89 -13.94 -18.56 -21.71
C PHE A 89 -12.53 -18.20 -22.15
N ASP A 90 -12.37 -17.78 -23.40
CA ASP A 90 -11.06 -17.58 -24.01
C ASP A 90 -11.07 -16.44 -25.04
N ALA A 91 -10.02 -16.34 -25.85
CA ALA A 91 -9.82 -15.34 -26.87
C ALA A 91 -9.81 -15.94 -28.28
N TYR A 92 -10.16 -15.14 -29.29
CA TYR A 92 -9.95 -15.46 -30.71
C TYR A 92 -9.38 -14.29 -31.50
N GLY A 93 -8.85 -14.57 -32.69
CA GLY A 93 -8.22 -13.57 -33.55
C GLY A 93 -6.73 -13.39 -33.23
N SER A 94 -6.20 -12.21 -33.49
CA SER A 94 -4.78 -11.88 -33.32
C SER A 94 -4.59 -10.54 -32.60
N GLY A 95 -3.38 -10.32 -32.05
CA GLY A 95 -3.05 -9.12 -31.28
C GLY A 95 -3.21 -9.31 -29.78
N ASP A 96 -3.24 -8.18 -29.06
CA ASP A 96 -3.32 -8.14 -27.61
C ASP A 96 -4.51 -8.93 -27.06
N ALA A 97 -4.38 -9.51 -25.86
CA ALA A 97 -5.48 -10.19 -25.22
C ALA A 97 -6.72 -9.28 -25.03
N PRO A 98 -7.94 -9.84 -25.13
CA PRO A 98 -9.17 -9.19 -24.68
C PRO A 98 -8.98 -8.57 -23.30
N THR A 99 -9.32 -7.30 -23.15
CA THR A 99 -9.19 -6.59 -21.88
C THR A 99 -10.55 -6.35 -21.24
N ILE A 100 -10.76 -6.89 -20.05
CA ILE A 100 -11.87 -6.51 -19.17
C ILE A 100 -11.33 -5.48 -18.18
N THR A 101 -11.95 -4.30 -18.12
CA THR A 101 -11.40 -3.18 -17.34
C THR A 101 -12.45 -2.22 -16.79
N GLY A 102 -12.14 -1.59 -15.66
CA GLY A 102 -12.86 -0.40 -15.20
C GLY A 102 -12.47 0.90 -15.93
N TYR A 103 -11.36 0.93 -16.68
CA TYR A 103 -10.82 2.15 -17.28
C TYR A 103 -11.67 2.67 -18.43
N GLN A 104 -12.21 3.89 -18.32
CA GLN A 104 -12.85 4.63 -19.41
C GLN A 104 -12.11 5.92 -19.71
N ASP A 105 -11.52 6.01 -20.90
CA ASP A 105 -10.97 7.27 -21.41
C ASP A 105 -12.09 8.28 -21.70
N LEU A 106 -11.82 9.56 -21.40
CA LEU A 106 -12.75 10.67 -21.61
C LEU A 106 -12.09 11.72 -22.52
N PRO A 107 -12.08 11.49 -23.85
CA PRO A 107 -11.48 12.42 -24.80
C PRO A 107 -12.20 13.77 -24.83
N ALA A 108 -11.59 14.76 -25.48
CA ALA A 108 -12.06 16.15 -25.46
C ALA A 108 -13.54 16.33 -25.84
N ALA A 109 -14.06 15.47 -26.74
CA ALA A 109 -15.46 15.50 -27.19
C ALA A 109 -16.48 15.12 -26.09
N ASN A 110 -16.06 14.45 -25.02
CA ASN A 110 -16.93 14.10 -23.89
C ASN A 110 -17.21 15.28 -22.96
N TRP A 111 -16.41 16.34 -23.05
CA TRP A 111 -16.42 17.44 -22.09
C TRP A 111 -17.19 18.65 -22.60
N THR A 112 -18.08 19.16 -21.76
CA THR A 112 -18.78 20.43 -21.95
C THR A 112 -18.56 21.32 -20.74
N LEU A 113 -18.46 22.64 -20.96
CA LEU A 113 -18.37 23.58 -19.85
C LEU A 113 -19.72 23.61 -19.11
N ASP A 114 -19.69 23.44 -17.78
CA ASP A 114 -20.88 23.61 -16.94
C ASP A 114 -21.02 25.07 -16.51
N THR A 115 -20.03 25.59 -15.77
CA THR A 115 -19.94 26.99 -15.35
C THR A 115 -18.56 27.29 -14.75
N GLY A 116 -18.04 28.51 -14.93
CA GLY A 116 -16.75 28.91 -14.37
C GLY A 116 -15.62 27.98 -14.81
N ASN A 117 -14.93 27.37 -13.84
CA ASN A 117 -13.89 26.35 -14.09
C ASN A 117 -14.41 24.91 -13.89
N ILE A 118 -15.72 24.69 -13.94
CA ILE A 118 -16.31 23.35 -13.83
C ILE A 118 -16.72 22.85 -15.20
N TRP A 119 -16.14 21.73 -15.59
CA TRP A 119 -16.47 20.99 -16.79
C TRP A 119 -17.21 19.71 -16.43
N LYS A 120 -18.04 19.22 -17.35
CA LYS A 120 -18.81 18.00 -17.15
C LYS A 120 -18.73 17.02 -18.31
N ALA A 121 -18.81 15.74 -17.97
CA ALA A 121 -18.92 14.63 -18.90
C ALA A 121 -19.99 13.64 -18.41
N SER A 122 -20.77 13.09 -19.34
CA SER A 122 -21.72 12.02 -19.04
C SER A 122 -20.99 10.70 -18.88
N ILE A 123 -21.32 9.95 -17.82
CA ILE A 123 -20.72 8.65 -17.50
C ILE A 123 -21.83 7.60 -17.40
N THR A 124 -21.60 6.43 -17.99
CA THR A 124 -22.59 5.33 -18.01
C THR A 124 -22.77 4.67 -16.64
N SER A 125 -21.72 4.65 -15.81
CA SER A 125 -21.79 4.10 -14.45
C SER A 125 -22.63 4.99 -13.52
N THR A 126 -23.38 4.38 -12.61
CA THR A 126 -24.18 5.04 -11.58
C THR A 126 -23.38 5.38 -10.32
N SER A 127 -22.16 4.86 -10.19
CA SER A 127 -21.24 5.18 -9.10
C SER A 127 -19.81 4.90 -9.51
N PHE A 128 -18.91 5.85 -9.27
CA PHE A 128 -17.49 5.53 -9.16
C PHE A 128 -16.75 6.41 -8.16
N ASN A 129 -15.57 5.96 -7.74
CA ASN A 129 -14.75 6.63 -6.72
C ASN A 129 -13.41 7.18 -7.21
N TYR A 130 -12.98 6.86 -8.44
CA TYR A 130 -11.63 7.19 -8.91
C TYR A 130 -11.61 7.77 -10.32
N ILE A 131 -10.86 8.85 -10.48
CA ILE A 131 -10.49 9.47 -11.76
C ILE A 131 -8.97 9.50 -11.84
N LEU A 132 -8.43 9.21 -13.02
CA LEU A 132 -7.01 9.31 -13.33
C LEU A 132 -6.77 10.48 -14.30
N PHE A 133 -5.91 11.40 -13.90
CA PHE A 133 -5.43 12.53 -14.68
C PHE A 133 -3.98 12.29 -15.12
N GLN A 134 -3.60 12.76 -16.30
CA GLN A 134 -2.21 12.65 -16.79
C GLN A 134 -1.64 11.21 -16.73
N GLY A 135 -2.51 10.21 -16.83
CA GLY A 135 -2.17 8.79 -16.68
C GLY A 135 -1.56 8.37 -15.33
N SER A 136 -1.42 9.25 -14.33
CA SER A 136 -0.69 8.93 -13.08
C SER A 136 -1.17 9.67 -11.83
N ILE A 137 -1.94 10.75 -11.98
CA ILE A 137 -2.44 11.54 -10.85
C ILE A 137 -3.89 11.14 -10.56
N TRP A 138 -4.13 10.62 -9.35
CA TRP A 138 -5.47 10.27 -8.89
C TRP A 138 -6.21 11.50 -8.37
N GLY A 139 -7.46 11.67 -8.82
CA GLY A 139 -8.29 12.82 -8.49
C GLY A 139 -8.80 12.82 -7.06
N LEU A 140 -9.10 14.02 -6.54
CA LEU A 140 -9.74 14.20 -5.24
C LEU A 140 -11.26 14.26 -5.40
N LYS A 141 -11.95 13.23 -4.89
CA LYS A 141 -13.42 13.18 -4.88
C LYS A 141 -13.98 14.10 -3.80
N HIS A 142 -14.92 14.96 -4.18
CA HIS A 142 -15.69 15.81 -3.27
C HIS A 142 -17.13 15.30 -3.08
N THR A 143 -17.77 15.74 -1.99
CA THR A 143 -19.18 15.42 -1.70
C THR A 143 -20.16 16.40 -2.35
N THR A 144 -19.69 17.57 -2.79
CA THR A 144 -20.50 18.57 -3.49
C THR A 144 -19.75 19.14 -4.68
N LYS A 145 -20.49 19.57 -5.71
CA LYS A 145 -19.93 20.27 -6.88
C LYS A 145 -19.21 21.57 -6.50
N ALA A 146 -19.70 22.28 -5.47
CA ALA A 146 -19.14 23.56 -5.05
C ALA A 146 -17.76 23.44 -4.40
N SER A 147 -17.40 22.25 -3.90
CA SER A 147 -16.09 21.97 -3.31
C SER A 147 -15.01 21.70 -4.36
N CYS A 148 -15.37 21.51 -5.64
CA CYS A 148 -14.40 21.39 -6.71
C CYS A 148 -13.83 22.76 -7.07
N VAL A 149 -12.72 23.16 -6.44
CA VAL A 149 -12.19 24.54 -6.51
C VAL A 149 -10.76 24.61 -7.03
N ALA A 150 -10.11 23.47 -7.24
CA ALA A 150 -8.72 23.39 -7.65
C ALA A 150 -8.46 22.20 -8.60
N PRO A 151 -7.32 22.19 -9.32
CA PRO A 151 -6.96 21.09 -10.21
C PRO A 151 -7.08 19.70 -9.56
N TYR A 152 -7.50 18.72 -10.36
CA TYR A 152 -7.76 17.33 -9.97
C TYR A 152 -8.94 17.09 -9.01
N ASP A 153 -9.63 18.15 -8.58
CA ASP A 153 -10.90 18.01 -7.87
C ASP A 153 -11.99 17.49 -8.82
N PHE A 154 -12.78 16.54 -8.33
CA PHE A 154 -13.95 16.08 -9.05
C PHE A 154 -15.13 15.79 -8.13
N TYR A 155 -16.33 15.86 -8.71
CA TYR A 155 -17.59 15.51 -8.08
C TYR A 155 -18.39 14.65 -9.06
N PHE A 156 -19.09 13.65 -8.57
CA PHE A 156 -19.90 12.78 -9.40
C PHE A 156 -21.30 12.65 -8.81
N ALA A 157 -22.32 12.96 -9.61
CA ALA A 157 -23.71 12.78 -9.24
C ALA A 157 -24.59 12.62 -10.48
N SER A 158 -25.64 11.80 -10.35
CA SER A 158 -26.65 11.60 -11.40
C SER A 158 -26.05 11.28 -12.77
N ASN A 159 -25.07 10.36 -12.82
CA ASN A 159 -24.38 9.96 -14.05
C ASN A 159 -23.59 11.08 -14.76
N VAL A 160 -23.29 12.18 -14.04
CA VAL A 160 -22.48 13.29 -14.55
C VAL A 160 -21.25 13.47 -13.67
N LEU A 161 -20.09 13.38 -14.31
CA LEU A 161 -18.79 13.74 -13.74
C LEU A 161 -18.58 15.24 -13.92
N TYR A 162 -18.28 15.93 -12.82
CA TYR A 162 -17.86 17.32 -12.78
C TYR A 162 -16.39 17.37 -12.38
N VAL A 163 -15.58 18.12 -13.11
CA VAL A 163 -14.15 18.28 -12.85
C VAL A 163 -13.81 19.75 -12.87
N TYR A 164 -12.97 20.18 -11.92
CA TYR A 164 -12.34 21.49 -12.01
C TYR A 164 -11.30 21.49 -13.15
N SER A 165 -11.38 22.44 -14.07
CA SER A 165 -10.38 22.68 -15.10
C SER A 165 -10.53 24.09 -15.69
N ILE A 166 -9.40 24.75 -15.99
CA ILE A 166 -9.38 26.07 -16.63
C ILE A 166 -9.54 26.00 -18.17
N GLY A 167 -9.67 24.80 -18.73
CA GLY A 167 -9.91 24.54 -20.14
C GLY A 167 -10.57 23.18 -20.31
N ASN A 168 -10.71 22.69 -21.53
CA ASN A 168 -11.23 21.33 -21.75
C ASN A 168 -10.36 20.33 -20.96
N PRO A 169 -10.91 19.51 -20.03
CA PRO A 169 -10.12 18.69 -19.13
C PRO A 169 -9.17 17.72 -19.84
N ALA A 170 -9.62 17.08 -20.92
CA ALA A 170 -8.78 16.15 -21.67
C ALA A 170 -7.58 16.86 -22.32
N SER A 171 -7.76 18.10 -22.79
CA SER A 171 -6.65 18.89 -23.38
C SER A 171 -5.77 19.55 -22.31
N TYR A 172 -6.37 20.05 -21.24
CA TYR A 172 -5.65 20.75 -20.16
C TYR A 172 -4.78 19.80 -19.34
N TYR A 173 -5.32 18.63 -18.98
CA TYR A 173 -4.59 17.60 -18.25
C TYR A 173 -3.91 16.58 -19.18
N GLY A 174 -4.03 16.69 -20.50
CA GLY A 174 -3.50 15.72 -21.47
C GLY A 174 -4.27 14.39 -21.55
N SER A 175 -4.79 13.87 -20.43
CA SER A 175 -5.72 12.74 -20.37
C SER A 175 -6.55 12.77 -19.09
N VAL A 176 -7.79 12.29 -19.20
CA VAL A 176 -8.70 12.08 -18.06
C VAL A 176 -9.43 10.77 -18.27
N ALA A 177 -9.40 9.88 -17.28
CA ALA A 177 -10.09 8.60 -17.33
C ALA A 177 -10.88 8.31 -16.06
N ALA A 178 -12.05 7.70 -16.20
CA ALA A 178 -12.90 7.27 -15.09
C ALA A 178 -12.76 5.77 -14.83
N MET A 179 -12.71 5.37 -13.56
CA MET A 179 -12.69 3.97 -13.15
C MET A 179 -14.12 3.50 -12.85
N LEU A 180 -14.81 2.99 -13.88
CA LEU A 180 -16.26 2.76 -13.86
C LEU A 180 -16.72 1.63 -12.95
N MET A 181 -15.85 0.66 -12.67
CA MET A 181 -16.16 -0.47 -11.81
C MET A 181 -15.74 -0.15 -10.39
N THR A 182 -16.71 0.28 -9.60
CA THR A 182 -16.51 0.59 -8.17
C THR A 182 -17.15 -0.46 -7.29
N ASN A 183 -16.40 -0.93 -6.29
CA ASN A 183 -16.76 -2.04 -5.41
C ASN A 183 -17.13 -3.34 -6.16
N GLY A 184 -16.57 -3.52 -7.36
CA GLY A 184 -16.99 -4.52 -8.34
C GLY A 184 -15.99 -5.66 -8.56
N GLN A 185 -16.39 -6.65 -9.35
CA GLN A 185 -15.54 -7.76 -9.78
C GLN A 185 -15.51 -7.75 -11.31
N LEU A 186 -14.33 -7.83 -11.92
CA LEU A 186 -14.27 -7.96 -13.39
C LEU A 186 -14.77 -9.34 -13.82
N ILE A 187 -14.37 -10.38 -13.09
CA ILE A 187 -14.86 -11.75 -13.28
C ILE A 187 -15.34 -12.31 -11.94
N TYR A 188 -16.55 -12.89 -11.91
CA TYR A 188 -17.09 -13.55 -10.73
C TYR A 188 -17.59 -14.96 -11.02
N ILE A 189 -16.88 -15.96 -10.50
CA ILE A 189 -17.31 -17.36 -10.49
C ILE A 189 -17.95 -17.65 -9.11
N ASN A 190 -19.24 -17.97 -9.10
CA ASN A 190 -19.97 -18.21 -7.86
C ASN A 190 -20.84 -19.46 -7.94
N GLY A 191 -20.48 -20.49 -7.17
CA GLY A 191 -21.17 -21.79 -7.18
C GLY A 191 -21.18 -22.46 -8.55
N LYS A 192 -20.12 -22.27 -9.35
CA LYS A 192 -19.96 -22.92 -10.67
C LYS A 192 -18.83 -23.93 -10.62
N THR A 193 -18.89 -24.91 -11.52
CA THR A 193 -17.88 -25.95 -11.60
C THR A 193 -17.48 -26.23 -13.04
N TRP A 194 -16.27 -26.77 -13.22
CA TRP A 194 -15.71 -27.13 -14.54
C TRP A 194 -15.70 -25.94 -15.49
N ILE A 195 -15.07 -24.86 -15.04
CA ILE A 195 -14.88 -23.61 -15.80
C ILE A 195 -13.39 -23.42 -16.05
N GLU A 196 -13.06 -23.10 -17.30
CA GLU A 196 -11.74 -22.65 -17.71
C GLU A 196 -11.81 -21.20 -18.19
N ILE A 197 -10.91 -20.35 -17.69
CA ILE A 197 -10.75 -18.97 -18.17
C ILE A 197 -9.32 -18.79 -18.64
N GLN A 198 -9.15 -18.39 -19.91
CA GLN A 198 -7.84 -18.18 -20.51
C GLN A 198 -7.71 -16.91 -21.33
N HIS A 199 -6.48 -16.44 -21.48
CA HIS A 199 -6.07 -15.35 -22.37
C HIS A 199 -6.83 -14.03 -22.18
N LEU A 200 -7.14 -13.67 -20.93
CA LEU A 200 -7.80 -12.40 -20.59
C LEU A 200 -6.87 -11.47 -19.82
N LYS A 201 -6.93 -10.17 -20.15
CA LYS A 201 -6.29 -9.12 -19.38
C LYS A 201 -7.32 -8.42 -18.49
N LEU A 202 -7.05 -8.36 -17.20
CA LEU A 202 -7.89 -7.74 -16.18
C LEU A 202 -7.16 -6.50 -15.64
N SER A 203 -7.76 -5.32 -15.73
CA SER A 203 -7.08 -4.08 -15.31
C SER A 203 -8.00 -3.00 -14.75
N TYR A 204 -7.45 -2.12 -13.90
CA TYR A 204 -8.16 -0.96 -13.35
C TYR A 204 -9.47 -1.34 -12.64
N TYR A 205 -9.35 -2.11 -11.57
CA TYR A 205 -10.43 -2.51 -10.68
C TYR A 205 -10.09 -2.12 -9.25
N ASP A 206 -11.10 -1.86 -8.43
CA ASP A 206 -10.91 -1.37 -7.06
C ASP A 206 -11.15 -2.44 -5.98
N SER A 207 -11.72 -3.59 -6.34
CA SER A 207 -11.98 -4.69 -5.40
C SER A 207 -11.44 -6.02 -5.88
N TYR A 208 -11.86 -6.51 -7.05
CA TYR A 208 -11.40 -7.83 -7.51
C TYR A 208 -11.21 -7.87 -9.03
N GLY A 209 -10.05 -8.35 -9.47
CA GLY A 209 -9.84 -8.74 -10.85
C GLY A 209 -10.70 -9.97 -11.14
N LEU A 210 -10.36 -11.09 -10.52
CA LEU A 210 -11.15 -12.32 -10.57
C LEU A 210 -11.48 -12.81 -9.17
N ARG A 211 -12.75 -13.08 -8.93
CA ARG A 211 -13.25 -13.66 -7.68
C ARG A 211 -13.85 -15.04 -7.90
N ILE A 212 -13.45 -16.00 -7.06
CA ILE A 212 -14.07 -17.31 -6.93
C ILE A 212 -14.72 -17.40 -5.54
N GLY A 213 -16.02 -17.69 -5.50
CA GLY A 213 -16.77 -17.81 -4.23
C GLY A 213 -17.86 -18.87 -4.27
N GLY A 214 -18.63 -18.93 -3.19
CA GLY A 214 -19.69 -19.94 -3.02
C GLY A 214 -19.12 -21.35 -2.99
N ALA A 215 -19.88 -22.33 -3.50
CA ALA A 215 -19.45 -23.72 -3.63
C ALA A 215 -18.77 -24.00 -4.98
N SER A 216 -17.95 -23.07 -5.47
CA SER A 216 -17.23 -23.25 -6.74
C SER A 216 -16.12 -24.29 -6.59
N ASP A 217 -15.92 -25.10 -7.62
CA ASP A 217 -14.95 -26.21 -7.62
C ASP A 217 -14.56 -26.61 -9.05
N HIS A 218 -13.41 -27.25 -9.26
CA HIS A 218 -12.87 -27.58 -10.59
C HIS A 218 -12.80 -26.35 -11.51
N ILE A 219 -12.05 -25.34 -11.07
CA ILE A 219 -11.88 -24.08 -11.79
C ILE A 219 -10.42 -23.98 -12.23
N THR A 220 -10.18 -23.67 -13.50
CA THR A 220 -8.83 -23.40 -14.01
C THR A 220 -8.76 -21.99 -14.57
N ILE A 221 -7.81 -21.21 -14.07
CA ILE A 221 -7.46 -19.89 -14.57
C ILE A 221 -6.06 -20.02 -15.18
N ALA A 222 -5.92 -19.83 -16.50
CA ALA A 222 -4.65 -20.01 -17.17
C ALA A 222 -4.31 -18.87 -18.14
N ASN A 223 -3.05 -18.43 -18.22
CA ASN A 223 -2.64 -17.37 -19.15
C ASN A 223 -3.47 -16.08 -18.97
N VAL A 224 -3.69 -15.68 -17.71
CA VAL A 224 -4.48 -14.49 -17.33
C VAL A 224 -3.58 -13.49 -16.61
N TYR A 225 -3.75 -12.21 -16.96
CA TYR A 225 -3.01 -11.11 -16.35
C TYR A 225 -3.95 -10.20 -15.56
N ALA A 226 -3.60 -9.90 -14.31
CA ALA A 226 -4.40 -9.07 -13.41
C ALA A 226 -3.56 -7.89 -12.86
N ASP A 227 -4.04 -6.67 -13.09
CA ASP A 227 -3.33 -5.44 -12.70
C ASP A 227 -4.26 -4.39 -12.10
N GLY A 228 -4.26 -4.29 -10.78
CA GLY A 228 -5.21 -3.48 -10.02
C GLY A 228 -5.03 -1.98 -10.27
N VAL A 229 -3.81 -1.46 -10.11
CA VAL A 229 -3.38 -0.06 -10.32
C VAL A 229 -4.04 0.99 -9.41
N ILE A 230 -5.19 0.71 -8.80
CA ILE A 230 -5.95 1.68 -7.98
C ILE A 230 -5.35 1.80 -6.56
N PRO A 231 -4.82 2.97 -6.13
CA PRO A 231 -4.04 3.08 -4.90
C PRO A 231 -4.81 3.58 -3.66
N ALA A 232 -6.05 4.13 -3.75
CA ALA A 232 -6.76 4.81 -2.63
C ALA A 232 -7.86 3.97 -2.03
N GLY A 233 -7.85 3.72 -0.72
CA GLY A 233 -9.00 3.26 0.08
C GLY A 233 -9.62 1.92 -0.33
N ALA A 234 -9.20 1.39 -1.46
CA ALA A 234 -9.68 0.20 -2.12
C ALA A 234 -8.70 -0.93 -1.85
N LEU A 235 -9.18 -2.17 -1.95
CA LEU A 235 -8.39 -3.38 -1.77
C LEU A 235 -8.50 -4.24 -3.03
N PRO A 236 -8.02 -3.78 -4.21
CA PRO A 236 -7.97 -4.60 -5.40
C PRO A 236 -7.18 -5.87 -5.10
N HIS A 237 -7.82 -7.02 -5.13
CA HIS A 237 -7.15 -8.30 -5.14
C HIS A 237 -7.11 -8.81 -6.59
N GLY A 238 -5.95 -9.24 -7.06
CA GLY A 238 -5.82 -9.74 -8.43
C GLY A 238 -6.69 -10.98 -8.64
N PHE A 239 -6.38 -12.01 -7.87
CA PHE A 239 -7.15 -13.25 -7.79
C PHE A 239 -7.56 -13.50 -6.35
N PHE A 240 -8.87 -13.59 -6.12
CA PHE A 240 -9.45 -13.73 -4.79
C PHE A 240 -10.29 -14.99 -4.67
N ILE A 241 -10.02 -15.80 -3.65
CA ILE A 241 -10.82 -16.98 -3.30
C ILE A 241 -11.38 -16.79 -1.90
N ASN A 242 -12.71 -16.90 -1.79
CA ASN A 242 -13.40 -17.07 -0.53
C ASN A 242 -14.49 -18.13 -0.72
N SER A 243 -14.06 -19.38 -0.71
CA SER A 243 -14.96 -20.52 -0.85
C SER A 243 -15.60 -20.85 0.49
N THR A 244 -16.92 -21.06 0.46
CA THR A 244 -17.70 -21.48 1.64
C THR A 244 -17.67 -23.00 1.84
N SER A 245 -17.16 -23.75 0.85
CA SER A 245 -16.92 -25.19 0.91
C SER A 245 -15.44 -25.48 0.72
N ASN A 246 -15.02 -26.73 0.95
CA ASN A 246 -13.66 -27.17 0.61
C ASN A 246 -13.62 -27.61 -0.86
N PRO A 247 -13.21 -26.75 -1.83
CA PRO A 247 -12.97 -27.16 -3.20
C PRO A 247 -11.98 -28.32 -3.24
N SER A 248 -12.20 -29.21 -4.19
CA SER A 248 -11.31 -30.32 -4.49
C SER A 248 -10.23 -29.94 -5.50
N ASP A 249 -10.48 -28.92 -6.35
CA ASP A 249 -9.51 -28.48 -7.34
C ASP A 249 -9.75 -27.04 -7.84
N ILE A 250 -8.84 -26.10 -7.54
CA ILE A 250 -8.78 -24.77 -8.16
C ILE A 250 -7.34 -24.50 -8.61
N ASN A 251 -7.16 -24.20 -9.90
CA ASN A 251 -5.86 -24.11 -10.54
C ASN A 251 -5.58 -22.71 -11.10
N PHE A 252 -4.35 -22.23 -10.86
CA PHE A 252 -3.77 -21.03 -11.46
C PHE A 252 -2.50 -21.39 -12.21
N TYR A 253 -2.50 -21.19 -13.54
CA TYR A 253 -1.44 -21.63 -14.44
C TYR A 253 -0.96 -20.46 -15.31
N ASN A 254 0.34 -20.17 -15.34
CA ASN A 254 0.86 -19.08 -16.19
C ASN A 254 0.11 -17.75 -15.95
N VAL A 255 -0.11 -17.35 -14.69
CA VAL A 255 -0.88 -16.13 -14.38
C VAL A 255 -0.01 -15.07 -13.71
N ASP A 256 -0.35 -13.82 -13.97
CA ASP A 256 0.34 -12.66 -13.44
C ASP A 256 -0.61 -11.80 -12.61
N ALA A 257 -0.18 -11.38 -11.42
CA ALA A 257 -0.93 -10.49 -10.53
C ALA A 257 -0.05 -9.34 -10.03
N HIS A 258 -0.08 -8.18 -10.70
CA HIS A 258 0.78 -7.05 -10.36
C HIS A 258 0.00 -5.84 -9.84
N ARG A 259 0.65 -5.01 -9.04
CA ARG A 259 0.12 -3.73 -8.52
C ARG A 259 -1.28 -3.79 -7.91
N ASN A 260 -1.57 -4.89 -7.23
CA ASN A 260 -2.80 -5.07 -6.45
C ASN A 260 -2.58 -4.64 -5.00
N TYR A 261 -3.62 -4.71 -4.18
CA TYR A 261 -3.45 -4.83 -2.74
C TYR A 261 -2.76 -6.17 -2.42
N ASP A 262 -3.40 -7.29 -2.76
CA ASP A 262 -2.74 -8.60 -2.81
C ASP A 262 -2.82 -9.15 -4.23
N GLY A 263 -1.74 -9.76 -4.71
CA GLY A 263 -1.76 -10.45 -6.01
C GLY A 263 -2.74 -11.61 -5.98
N PHE A 264 -2.52 -12.52 -5.03
CA PHE A 264 -3.37 -13.67 -4.74
C PHE A 264 -3.83 -13.61 -3.29
N ARG A 265 -5.13 -13.65 -3.06
CA ARG A 265 -5.73 -13.62 -1.72
C ARG A 265 -6.66 -14.79 -1.53
N PHE A 266 -6.24 -15.75 -0.71
CA PHE A 266 -6.98 -16.97 -0.46
C PHE A 266 -7.41 -17.06 1.00
N MET A 267 -8.69 -17.37 1.20
CA MET A 267 -9.30 -17.48 2.52
C MET A 267 -10.49 -18.43 2.49
N GLY A 268 -11.05 -18.71 3.67
CA GLY A 268 -12.16 -19.64 3.83
C GLY A 268 -11.69 -21.10 3.82
N ALA A 269 -12.58 -22.02 3.45
CA ALA A 269 -12.33 -23.46 3.57
C ALA A 269 -11.50 -24.05 2.41
N ALA A 270 -10.84 -23.23 1.60
CA ALA A 270 -10.17 -23.64 0.36
C ALA A 270 -8.92 -24.50 0.59
N GLY A 271 -9.04 -25.83 0.44
CA GLY A 271 -7.99 -26.80 0.73
C GLY A 271 -7.26 -27.43 -0.45
N ALA A 272 -7.70 -27.18 -1.69
CA ALA A 272 -7.03 -27.66 -2.88
C ALA A 272 -6.92 -26.52 -3.90
N ILE A 273 -5.97 -25.62 -3.66
CA ILE A 273 -5.58 -24.58 -4.62
C ILE A 273 -4.17 -24.90 -5.11
N THR A 274 -3.97 -24.92 -6.42
CA THR A 274 -2.66 -25.14 -7.06
C THR A 274 -2.27 -23.92 -7.87
N MET A 275 -1.03 -23.46 -7.68
CA MET A 275 -0.39 -22.42 -8.48
C MET A 275 0.86 -23.00 -9.16
N ARG A 276 0.97 -22.80 -10.48
CA ARG A 276 2.15 -23.15 -11.28
C ARG A 276 2.48 -22.03 -12.26
N ASN A 277 3.77 -21.74 -12.42
CA ASN A 277 4.24 -20.69 -13.35
C ASN A 277 3.59 -19.32 -13.07
N CYS A 278 3.38 -18.94 -11.82
CA CYS A 278 2.67 -17.69 -11.47
C CYS A 278 3.63 -16.58 -11.04
N ARG A 279 3.28 -15.32 -11.34
CA ARG A 279 4.03 -14.14 -10.89
C ARG A 279 3.16 -13.17 -10.10
N ALA A 280 3.75 -12.52 -9.09
CA ALA A 280 3.12 -11.37 -8.47
C ALA A 280 4.15 -10.33 -8.03
N TYR A 281 4.04 -9.12 -8.57
CA TYR A 281 5.04 -8.06 -8.39
C TYR A 281 4.42 -6.75 -7.96
N GLY A 282 5.07 -6.08 -7.01
CA GLY A 282 4.69 -4.73 -6.61
C GLY A 282 3.28 -4.63 -6.06
N ASN A 283 2.76 -5.70 -5.46
CA ASN A 283 1.50 -5.64 -4.75
C ASN A 283 1.73 -4.93 -3.42
N ARG A 284 0.76 -4.13 -2.99
CA ARG A 284 0.87 -3.26 -1.83
C ARG A 284 1.15 -4.09 -0.58
N ASN A 285 0.43 -5.18 -0.37
CA ASN A 285 0.50 -6.00 0.84
C ASN A 285 1.27 -7.31 0.56
N TYR A 286 0.66 -8.30 -0.11
CA TYR A 286 1.36 -9.55 -0.45
C TYR A 286 1.32 -9.90 -1.94
N GLY A 287 2.33 -10.65 -2.39
CA GLY A 287 2.23 -11.39 -3.65
C GLY A 287 1.21 -12.51 -3.52
N LEU A 288 1.36 -13.34 -2.49
CA LEU A 288 0.40 -14.35 -2.06
C LEU A 288 0.09 -14.18 -0.55
N GLU A 289 -1.18 -13.93 -0.23
CA GLU A 289 -1.70 -14.02 1.14
C GLU A 289 -2.72 -15.14 1.25
N ASP A 290 -2.31 -16.25 1.85
CA ASP A 290 -3.15 -17.40 2.10
C ASP A 290 -3.44 -17.56 3.59
N THR A 291 -4.72 -17.43 3.91
CA THR A 291 -5.29 -17.59 5.25
C THR A 291 -6.37 -18.66 5.26
N SER A 292 -6.38 -19.54 4.24
CA SER A 292 -7.34 -20.63 4.18
C SER A 292 -7.16 -21.62 5.33
N THR A 293 -8.26 -22.21 5.78
CA THR A 293 -8.27 -23.19 6.87
C THR A 293 -8.19 -24.64 6.39
N GLY A 294 -8.41 -24.87 5.10
CA GLY A 294 -8.18 -26.18 4.48
C GLY A 294 -6.81 -26.13 3.81
N GLY A 295 -5.92 -27.09 4.06
CA GLY A 295 -4.71 -27.39 3.27
C GLY A 295 -3.62 -26.32 3.10
N GLY A 296 -3.98 -25.08 2.75
CA GLY A 296 -3.13 -24.07 2.13
C GLY A 296 -3.00 -24.27 0.61
N ALA A 297 -2.86 -23.20 -0.15
CA ALA A 297 -2.55 -23.23 -1.57
C ALA A 297 -1.14 -23.79 -1.80
N SER A 298 -1.00 -24.80 -2.66
CA SER A 298 0.31 -25.27 -3.13
C SER A 298 0.81 -24.39 -4.26
N TYR A 299 2.01 -23.86 -4.15
CA TYR A 299 2.62 -23.04 -5.19
C TYR A 299 4.02 -23.56 -5.55
N ASP A 300 4.29 -23.75 -6.84
CA ASP A 300 5.58 -24.21 -7.35
C ASP A 300 5.87 -23.49 -8.66
N TYR A 301 7.13 -23.33 -9.04
CA TYR A 301 7.52 -22.55 -10.22
C TYR A 301 6.93 -21.13 -10.21
N CYS A 302 6.90 -20.46 -9.06
CA CYS A 302 6.34 -19.10 -8.94
C CYS A 302 7.43 -18.07 -8.63
N HIS A 303 7.16 -16.81 -8.97
CA HIS A 303 8.03 -15.68 -8.67
C HIS A 303 7.25 -14.51 -8.05
N PHE A 304 7.52 -14.25 -6.78
CA PHE A 304 6.94 -13.14 -6.04
C PHE A 304 8.07 -12.16 -5.69
N TYR A 305 7.93 -10.89 -6.05
CA TYR A 305 8.99 -9.91 -5.86
C TYR A 305 8.48 -8.51 -5.57
N GLY A 306 9.12 -7.84 -4.61
CA GLY A 306 8.88 -6.43 -4.33
C GLY A 306 7.45 -6.18 -3.86
N ASN A 307 6.83 -7.12 -3.16
CA ASN A 307 5.53 -6.89 -2.52
C ASN A 307 5.73 -6.31 -1.10
N GLY A 308 4.70 -5.72 -0.52
CA GLY A 308 4.83 -5.05 0.78
C GLY A 308 5.42 -3.66 0.66
N ILE A 309 4.66 -2.75 0.07
CA ILE A 309 5.11 -1.39 -0.26
C ILE A 309 5.30 -0.55 0.99
N GLY A 310 4.55 -0.81 2.06
CA GLY A 310 4.72 -0.08 3.33
C GLY A 310 5.77 -0.62 4.28
N VAL A 311 6.52 -1.65 3.88
CA VAL A 311 7.38 -2.41 4.79
C VAL A 311 8.75 -2.71 4.20
N LEU A 312 9.70 -2.95 5.09
CA LEU A 312 11.04 -3.44 4.83
C LEU A 312 11.35 -4.47 5.95
N PRO A 313 11.59 -5.76 5.65
CA PRO A 313 11.72 -6.41 4.33
C PRO A 313 10.43 -6.44 3.49
N ALA A 314 10.55 -6.85 2.21
CA ALA A 314 9.41 -7.14 1.35
C ALA A 314 8.57 -8.32 1.88
N THR A 315 7.26 -8.26 1.69
CA THR A 315 6.30 -9.30 2.11
C THR A 315 5.74 -10.03 0.89
N ASP A 316 6.53 -10.92 0.33
CA ASP A 316 6.17 -11.60 -0.93
C ASP A 316 5.11 -12.69 -0.74
N VAL A 317 5.26 -13.53 0.28
CA VAL A 317 4.33 -14.64 0.58
C VAL A 317 4.03 -14.71 2.07
N SER A 318 2.75 -14.92 2.41
CA SER A 318 2.28 -15.25 3.74
C SER A 318 1.30 -16.42 3.65
N GLY A 319 1.61 -17.54 4.31
CA GLY A 319 0.83 -18.78 4.21
C GLY A 319 1.18 -19.64 2.98
N GLY A 320 0.30 -20.59 2.64
CA GLY A 320 0.48 -21.52 1.53
C GLY A 320 1.58 -22.57 1.75
N ASN A 321 1.69 -23.50 0.80
CA ASN A 321 2.64 -24.61 0.80
C ASN A 321 3.59 -24.49 -0.39
N ALA A 322 4.83 -24.09 -0.13
CA ALA A 322 5.86 -23.92 -1.14
C ALA A 322 6.34 -25.27 -1.71
N GLY A 323 6.37 -25.38 -3.03
CA GLY A 323 7.19 -26.33 -3.78
C GLY A 323 8.66 -25.91 -3.85
N THR A 324 9.49 -26.74 -4.48
CA THR A 324 10.96 -26.60 -4.48
C THR A 324 11.51 -25.73 -5.60
N HIS A 325 10.71 -25.34 -6.60
CA HIS A 325 11.17 -24.66 -7.82
C HIS A 325 10.78 -23.17 -7.86
N ASN A 326 10.26 -22.63 -6.76
CA ASN A 326 9.98 -21.21 -6.66
C ASN A 326 11.28 -20.40 -6.70
N LEU A 327 11.25 -19.24 -7.37
CA LEU A 327 12.40 -18.34 -7.34
C LEU A 327 12.59 -17.78 -5.92
N PRO A 328 13.85 -17.72 -5.42
CA PRO A 328 14.12 -17.20 -4.09
C PRO A 328 13.61 -15.77 -3.88
N GLN A 329 13.30 -15.46 -2.64
CA GLN A 329 13.01 -14.09 -2.22
C GLN A 329 14.20 -13.18 -2.60
N TYR A 330 13.90 -11.99 -3.12
CA TYR A 330 14.87 -11.02 -3.63
C TYR A 330 15.62 -11.37 -4.93
N THR A 331 15.28 -12.46 -5.62
CA THR A 331 15.71 -12.63 -7.01
C THR A 331 15.01 -11.58 -7.88
N ALA A 332 15.75 -10.57 -8.34
CA ALA A 332 15.19 -9.44 -9.08
C ALA A 332 14.61 -9.88 -10.45
N PRO A 333 13.43 -9.37 -10.84
CA PRO A 333 12.88 -9.63 -12.16
C PRO A 333 13.58 -8.75 -13.21
N ALA A 334 13.82 -9.30 -14.40
CA ALA A 334 14.19 -8.48 -15.57
C ALA A 334 12.95 -8.32 -16.46
N THR A 335 12.46 -7.10 -16.55
CA THR A 335 11.21 -6.76 -17.26
C THR A 335 11.45 -5.67 -18.29
N VAL A 336 10.57 -5.56 -19.28
CA VAL A 336 10.68 -4.56 -20.35
C VAL A 336 10.75 -3.15 -19.78
N ASN A 337 9.90 -2.81 -18.81
CA ASN A 337 10.02 -1.55 -18.07
C ASN A 337 9.31 -1.60 -16.71
N PHE A 338 10.01 -1.21 -15.65
CA PHE A 338 9.41 -1.01 -14.32
C PHE A 338 9.66 0.38 -13.72
N GLN A 339 10.55 1.18 -14.32
CA GLN A 339 11.02 2.46 -13.77
C GLN A 339 10.09 3.60 -14.17
N ARG A 340 8.81 3.51 -13.75
CA ARG A 340 7.80 4.54 -14.03
C ARG A 340 8.05 5.83 -13.25
N TYR A 341 8.55 5.71 -12.04
CA TYR A 341 8.85 6.83 -11.16
C TYR A 341 10.31 6.79 -10.71
N PRO A 342 10.96 7.95 -10.48
CA PRO A 342 12.26 7.98 -9.80
C PRO A 342 12.08 7.57 -8.34
N ALA A 343 12.84 6.57 -7.90
CA ALA A 343 12.87 6.18 -6.51
C ALA A 343 13.55 7.25 -5.66
N ARG A 344 12.84 7.82 -4.68
CA ARG A 344 13.36 8.87 -3.80
C ARG A 344 13.49 8.35 -2.38
N ILE A 345 14.70 8.37 -1.85
CA ILE A 345 15.01 7.78 -0.54
C ILE A 345 15.68 8.83 0.34
N THR A 346 15.21 8.99 1.58
CA THR A 346 15.91 9.78 2.60
C THR A 346 16.58 8.89 3.62
N LEU A 347 17.72 9.34 4.16
CA LEU A 347 18.48 8.63 5.18
C LEU A 347 18.61 9.54 6.40
N THR A 348 18.21 9.06 7.57
CA THR A 348 18.18 9.85 8.80
C THR A 348 18.75 9.08 9.99
N GLU A 349 19.67 9.68 10.73
CA GLU A 349 19.96 9.23 12.10
C GLU A 349 19.08 10.01 13.08
N ASP A 350 18.42 9.30 14.00
CA ASP A 350 17.63 9.87 15.09
C ASP A 350 18.38 9.85 16.43
N ASP A 351 18.01 10.77 17.32
CA ASP A 351 18.38 10.89 18.73
C ASP A 351 19.69 11.61 19.15
N PRO A 352 20.57 12.15 18.29
CA PRO A 352 21.64 13.01 18.77
C PRO A 352 21.12 14.17 19.64
N GLY A 353 21.75 14.35 20.80
CA GLY A 353 21.32 15.32 21.80
C GLY A 353 20.52 14.70 22.96
N LEU A 354 19.88 13.54 22.78
CA LEU A 354 19.36 12.73 23.90
C LEU A 354 20.50 12.12 24.72
N ALA A 355 21.54 11.68 24.01
CA ALA A 355 22.83 11.24 24.54
C ALA A 355 23.96 11.79 23.66
N ASP A 356 25.21 11.63 24.10
CA ASP A 356 26.37 11.95 23.26
C ASP A 356 26.53 10.91 22.15
N ALA A 357 26.04 11.27 20.96
CA ALA A 357 26.16 10.46 19.74
C ALA A 357 27.28 10.96 18.81
N GLY A 358 27.99 12.05 19.15
CA GLY A 358 28.84 12.77 18.20
C GLY A 358 29.91 11.90 17.54
N ALA A 359 30.59 11.08 18.35
CA ALA A 359 31.61 10.15 17.85
C ALA A 359 31.04 9.05 16.93
N TYR A 360 29.81 8.60 17.20
CA TYR A 360 29.12 7.63 16.34
C TYR A 360 28.76 8.26 15.00
N VAL A 361 28.11 9.43 15.00
CA VAL A 361 27.76 10.18 13.77
C VAL A 361 29.00 10.39 12.90
N ASP A 362 30.05 10.96 13.50
CA ASP A 362 31.31 11.26 12.80
C ASP A 362 31.98 10.01 12.21
N SER A 363 31.73 8.82 12.78
CA SER A 363 32.33 7.57 12.29
C SER A 363 31.80 7.12 10.92
N TRP A 364 30.56 7.48 10.56
CA TRP A 364 29.93 7.07 9.30
C TRP A 364 29.69 8.20 8.31
N LEU A 365 29.82 9.47 8.70
CA LEU A 365 29.78 10.61 7.77
C LEU A 365 30.72 10.46 6.55
N PRO A 366 31.95 9.91 6.68
CA PRO A 366 32.82 9.69 5.52
C PRO A 366 32.21 8.82 4.42
N GLU A 367 31.30 7.90 4.75
CA GLU A 367 30.61 7.06 3.76
C GLU A 367 29.67 7.86 2.86
N PHE A 368 29.03 8.90 3.42
CA PHE A 368 28.21 9.84 2.67
C PHE A 368 29.07 10.76 1.79
N ASP A 369 30.17 11.28 2.36
CA ASP A 369 31.10 12.16 1.64
C ASP A 369 31.73 11.49 0.43
N ALA A 370 32.18 10.23 0.59
CA ALA A 370 32.77 9.45 -0.49
C ALA A 370 31.83 9.26 -1.69
N ARG A 371 30.52 9.39 -1.48
CA ARG A 371 29.46 9.19 -2.49
C ARG A 371 28.77 10.50 -2.91
N GLY A 372 29.19 11.64 -2.37
CA GLY A 372 28.67 12.96 -2.74
C GLY A 372 27.19 13.17 -2.36
N VAL A 373 26.70 12.47 -1.33
CA VAL A 373 25.33 12.58 -0.82
C VAL A 373 25.32 13.10 0.61
N GLN A 374 24.17 13.57 1.09
CA GLN A 374 24.03 14.16 2.42
C GLN A 374 23.02 13.38 3.28
N PRO A 375 23.35 13.12 4.56
CA PRO A 375 22.39 12.55 5.51
C PRO A 375 21.49 13.64 6.10
N SER A 376 20.40 13.20 6.71
CA SER A 376 19.66 13.98 7.69
C SER A 376 20.01 13.51 9.10
N ILE A 377 20.01 14.42 10.07
CA ILE A 377 20.27 14.14 11.48
C ILE A 377 19.16 14.79 12.30
N ALA A 378 18.37 14.00 13.01
CA ALA A 378 17.22 14.46 13.77
C ALA A 378 17.59 14.62 15.25
N ILE A 379 17.70 15.88 15.71
CA ILE A 379 18.26 16.17 17.04
C ILE A 379 17.18 16.41 18.10
N VAL A 380 17.40 15.87 19.30
CA VAL A 380 16.60 16.15 20.51
C VAL A 380 17.26 17.31 21.26
N THR A 381 16.49 18.29 21.72
CA THR A 381 17.04 19.61 22.10
C THR A 381 16.89 19.97 23.58
N GLY A 382 16.09 19.23 24.35
CA GLY A 382 15.72 19.56 25.73
C GLY A 382 16.66 19.04 26.82
N TYR A 383 17.72 18.33 26.45
CA TYR A 383 18.68 17.75 27.38
C TYR A 383 19.98 18.58 27.48
N ASP A 384 20.67 18.48 28.61
CA ASP A 384 21.96 19.15 28.83
C ASP A 384 23.00 18.70 27.80
N THR A 385 22.95 17.44 27.38
CA THR A 385 23.75 16.86 26.30
C THR A 385 23.59 17.64 25.00
N ALA A 386 22.35 18.01 24.60
CA ALA A 386 22.13 18.82 23.41
C ALA A 386 22.79 20.20 23.51
N SER A 387 22.77 20.81 24.69
CA SER A 387 23.44 22.10 24.96
C SER A 387 24.97 21.97 24.88
N GLN A 388 25.53 20.86 25.38
CA GLN A 388 26.96 20.57 25.26
C GLN A 388 27.37 20.25 23.82
N SER A 389 26.47 19.67 23.03
CA SER A 389 26.69 19.30 21.63
C SER A 389 26.47 20.42 20.62
N ILE A 390 26.08 21.63 21.03
CA ILE A 390 25.90 22.78 20.11
C ILE A 390 27.08 22.98 19.14
N PRO A 391 28.36 22.96 19.60
CA PRO A 391 29.49 23.10 18.68
C PRO A 391 29.56 21.98 17.64
N LYS A 392 29.23 20.75 18.03
CA LYS A 392 29.20 19.59 17.14
C LYS A 392 28.05 19.68 16.12
N PHE A 393 26.86 20.08 16.56
CA PHE A 393 25.74 20.33 15.66
C PHE A 393 26.05 21.43 14.64
N GLN A 394 26.72 22.51 15.06
CA GLN A 394 27.15 23.58 14.16
C GLN A 394 28.23 23.11 13.18
N GLU A 395 29.15 22.25 13.61
CA GLU A 395 30.14 21.60 12.74
C GLU A 395 29.46 20.81 11.60
N TRP A 396 28.45 20.00 11.93
CA TRP A 396 27.69 19.27 10.92
C TRP A 396 26.95 20.19 9.94
N ILE A 397 26.31 21.27 10.42
CA ILE A 397 25.67 22.24 9.52
C ILE A 397 26.70 22.89 8.60
N ASN A 398 27.87 23.27 9.12
CA ASN A 398 28.95 23.88 8.32
C ASN A 398 29.50 22.91 7.27
N ALA A 399 29.45 21.59 7.53
CA ALA A 399 29.75 20.53 6.58
C ALA A 399 28.60 20.22 5.60
N GLY A 400 27.47 20.92 5.69
CA GLY A 400 26.33 20.77 4.79
C GLY A 400 25.33 19.68 5.17
N ARG A 401 25.40 19.14 6.39
CA ARG A 401 24.44 18.12 6.87
C ARG A 401 23.08 18.74 7.14
N ASP A 402 22.01 17.99 6.88
CA ASP A 402 20.64 18.44 7.15
C ASP A 402 20.26 18.13 8.60
N LEU A 403 20.10 19.16 9.43
CA LEU A 403 19.66 19.00 10.82
C LEU A 403 18.15 19.28 10.93
N ASN A 404 17.42 18.31 11.46
CA ASN A 404 15.97 18.36 11.66
C ASN A 404 15.61 18.32 13.16
N SER A 405 14.43 18.82 13.49
CA SER A 405 13.93 18.79 14.88
C SER A 405 13.37 17.41 15.22
N HIS A 406 13.84 16.80 16.31
CA HIS A 406 13.30 15.55 16.85
C HIS A 406 12.68 15.77 18.23
N SER A 407 11.76 16.74 18.30
CA SER A 407 11.14 17.23 19.53
C SER A 407 12.09 17.92 20.52
N TRP A 408 11.53 18.36 21.64
CA TRP A 408 12.27 18.94 22.76
C TRP A 408 12.71 17.84 23.73
N SER A 409 11.78 17.06 24.27
CA SER A 409 12.03 16.10 25.34
C SER A 409 12.05 14.63 24.90
N HIS A 410 11.65 14.33 23.66
CA HIS A 410 11.44 12.96 23.19
C HIS A 410 10.32 12.20 23.92
N GLN A 411 9.30 12.93 24.42
CA GLN A 411 8.11 12.35 25.07
C GLN A 411 7.12 11.79 24.04
N TYR A 412 6.65 10.56 24.28
CA TYR A 412 5.61 9.93 23.47
C TYR A 412 4.22 10.26 24.03
N PHE A 413 3.33 10.78 23.20
CA PHE A 413 1.96 11.12 23.62
C PHE A 413 1.07 9.89 23.87
N GLN A 414 1.39 8.74 23.24
CA GLN A 414 0.71 7.47 23.47
C GLN A 414 1.00 6.86 24.86
N GLN A 415 2.00 7.38 25.55
CA GLN A 415 2.35 7.02 26.92
C GLN A 415 2.13 8.25 27.81
N PRO A 416 0.86 8.65 28.05
CA PRO A 416 0.54 9.94 28.66
C PRO A 416 0.79 9.98 30.17
N ALA A 417 1.09 8.85 30.82
CA ALA A 417 1.37 8.85 32.26
C ALA A 417 2.63 9.67 32.57
N ALA A 418 2.50 10.71 33.40
CA ALA A 418 3.63 11.54 33.83
C ALA A 418 4.25 10.97 35.11
N PHE A 419 3.60 11.19 36.24
CA PHE A 419 4.07 10.73 37.54
C PHE A 419 2.91 10.63 38.54
N THR A 420 3.06 9.73 39.51
CA THR A 420 2.08 9.49 40.57
C THR A 420 2.40 10.35 41.78
N VAL A 421 1.44 11.17 42.20
CA VAL A 421 1.50 11.97 43.43
C VAL A 421 0.71 11.26 44.53
N LYS A 422 1.32 11.11 45.69
CA LYS A 422 0.65 10.60 46.89
C LYS A 422 0.98 11.47 48.09
N TYR A 423 -0.03 11.76 48.90
CA TYR A 423 0.13 12.45 50.18
C TYR A 423 0.13 11.43 51.33
N ALA A 424 1.29 11.26 51.96
CA ALA A 424 1.56 10.39 53.10
C ALA A 424 1.61 11.13 54.45
N GLY A 425 1.31 12.43 54.49
CA GLY A 425 1.32 13.24 55.72
C GLY A 425 0.19 12.91 56.70
N ALA A 426 0.04 13.68 57.78
CA ALA A 426 -0.91 13.40 58.85
C ALA A 426 -2.39 13.71 58.51
N GLY A 427 -2.66 14.44 57.42
CA GLY A 427 -4.01 14.79 57.00
C GLY A 427 -4.90 13.57 56.72
N THR A 428 -6.17 13.69 57.08
CA THR A 428 -7.21 12.65 57.00
C THR A 428 -7.76 12.43 55.59
N ALA A 429 -7.71 13.46 54.74
CA ALA A 429 -8.04 13.37 53.32
C ALA A 429 -7.14 14.34 52.54
N ALA A 430 -6.88 14.01 51.27
CA ALA A 430 -6.04 14.83 50.41
C ALA A 430 -6.51 14.71 48.96
N THR A 431 -6.78 15.85 48.33
CA THR A 431 -7.11 15.89 46.91
C THR A 431 -6.15 16.75 46.11
N LEU A 432 -6.01 16.45 44.81
CA LEU A 432 -5.24 17.23 43.84
C LEU A 432 -6.13 17.61 42.66
N SER A 433 -5.98 18.83 42.15
CA SER A 433 -6.61 19.28 40.91
C SER A 433 -5.63 20.08 40.05
N ILE A 434 -5.87 20.09 38.74
CA ILE A 434 -5.19 20.97 37.78
C ILE A 434 -6.26 21.73 36.99
N SER A 435 -6.14 23.05 36.95
CA SER A 435 -7.01 23.90 36.12
C SER A 435 -6.21 25.07 35.56
N GLY A 436 -6.17 25.23 34.23
CA GLY A 436 -5.57 26.40 33.59
C GLY A 436 -4.12 26.65 33.98
N ASN A 437 -3.31 25.58 34.04
CA ASN A 437 -1.91 25.55 34.50
C ASN A 437 -1.67 25.75 35.99
N LEU A 438 -2.72 25.72 36.84
CA LEU A 438 -2.56 25.75 38.28
C LEU A 438 -2.79 24.36 38.87
N LEU A 439 -1.75 23.77 39.46
CA LEU A 439 -1.85 22.54 40.27
C LEU A 439 -2.09 22.94 41.72
N THR A 440 -3.23 22.51 42.29
CA THR A 440 -3.55 22.71 43.70
C THR A 440 -3.77 21.41 44.43
N THR A 441 -3.50 21.42 45.74
CA THR A 441 -3.94 20.34 46.63
C THR A 441 -4.77 20.88 47.78
N GLN A 442 -5.70 20.05 48.26
CA GLN A 442 -6.52 20.34 49.43
C GLN A 442 -6.38 19.20 50.44
N ILE A 443 -5.73 19.49 51.56
CA ILE A 443 -5.51 18.58 52.68
C ILE A 443 -6.49 18.91 53.81
N THR A 444 -7.23 17.90 54.27
CA THR A 444 -8.20 18.02 55.35
C THR A 444 -7.68 17.35 56.62
N GLY A 445 -7.75 18.03 57.76
CA GLY A 445 -7.35 17.47 59.06
C GLY A 445 -5.84 17.30 59.24
N GLY A 446 -5.03 18.00 58.43
CA GLY A 446 -3.57 18.06 58.58
C GLY A 446 -3.10 19.25 59.43
N PRO A 447 -1.80 19.33 59.77
CA PRO A 447 -1.21 20.41 60.58
C PRO A 447 -1.32 21.82 59.97
N GLY A 448 -1.68 21.97 58.69
CA GLY A 448 -1.82 23.25 58.01
C GLY A 448 -0.54 23.70 57.29
N GLY A 449 -0.68 24.38 56.15
CA GLY A 449 0.44 24.80 55.30
C GLY A 449 0.92 23.76 54.27
N GLU A 450 0.23 22.62 54.18
CA GLU A 450 0.59 21.48 53.33
C GLU A 450 0.01 21.57 51.91
N ASN A 451 -0.96 22.46 51.70
CA ASN A 451 -1.59 22.67 50.40
C ASN A 451 -0.57 23.23 49.41
N LEU A 452 -0.56 22.64 48.22
CA LEU A 452 0.23 23.10 47.10
C LEU A 452 -0.61 24.08 46.27
N SER A 453 0.05 25.07 45.70
CA SER A 453 -0.47 25.99 44.71
C SER A 453 0.68 26.32 43.76
N LEU A 454 0.83 25.49 42.74
CA LEU A 454 1.96 25.50 41.82
C LEU A 454 1.49 25.97 40.44
N ASP A 455 2.00 27.11 39.99
CA ASP A 455 1.78 27.64 38.64
C ASP A 455 2.75 26.94 37.68
N LEU A 456 2.23 26.03 36.86
CA LEU A 456 3.00 25.18 35.97
C LEU A 456 3.77 25.97 34.89
N THR A 457 3.52 27.27 34.73
CA THR A 457 4.31 28.17 33.87
C THR A 457 5.58 28.70 34.54
N SER A 458 5.72 28.52 35.86
CA SER A 458 6.86 29.00 36.63
C SER A 458 8.18 28.33 36.22
N SER A 459 9.21 29.13 35.94
CA SER A 459 10.55 28.67 35.60
C SER A 459 11.23 27.80 36.68
N SER A 460 10.74 27.88 37.92
CA SER A 460 11.25 27.07 39.04
C SER A 460 10.89 25.58 38.91
N TYR A 461 9.81 25.26 38.20
CA TYR A 461 9.33 23.89 38.01
C TYR A 461 8.61 23.74 36.66
N ASN A 462 9.20 24.32 35.61
CA ASN A 462 8.65 24.34 34.26
C ASN A 462 8.85 23.03 33.49
N THR A 463 9.63 22.08 34.02
CA THR A 463 9.79 20.73 33.46
C THR A 463 9.17 19.71 34.41
N LEU A 464 8.67 18.60 33.89
CA LEU A 464 8.12 17.51 34.71
C LEU A 464 9.13 17.08 35.78
N SER A 465 10.42 17.00 35.43
CA SER A 465 11.48 16.65 36.39
C SER A 465 11.64 17.60 37.56
N LYS A 466 11.58 18.90 37.31
CA LYS A 466 11.63 19.90 38.36
C LYS A 466 10.34 19.90 39.18
N LEU A 467 9.18 19.71 38.54
CA LEU A 467 7.88 19.67 39.21
C LEU A 467 7.78 18.48 40.17
N TRP A 468 8.08 17.25 39.72
CA TRP A 468 8.00 16.10 40.60
C TRP A 468 9.01 16.20 41.75
N SER A 469 10.20 16.76 41.51
CA SER A 469 11.20 16.98 42.55
C SER A 469 10.73 18.02 43.55
N THR A 470 10.07 19.08 43.07
CA THR A 470 9.47 20.13 43.90
C THR A 470 8.37 19.58 44.80
N ILE A 471 7.50 18.72 44.26
CA ILE A 471 6.42 18.08 45.04
C ILE A 471 7.01 17.07 46.03
N ALA A 472 7.94 16.21 45.61
CA ALA A 472 8.59 15.22 46.48
C ALA A 472 9.39 15.87 47.63
N GLY A 473 9.90 17.09 47.43
CA GLY A 473 10.57 17.87 48.48
C GLY A 473 9.63 18.48 49.52
N ARG A 474 8.30 18.40 49.32
CA ARG A 474 7.32 18.91 50.29
C ARG A 474 7.00 17.84 51.32
N GLY A 475 7.07 18.23 52.60
CA GLY A 475 6.74 17.35 53.71
C GLY A 475 5.36 16.71 53.54
N GLY A 476 5.30 15.38 53.67
CA GLY A 476 4.06 14.62 53.52
C GLY A 476 3.71 14.23 52.08
N TYR A 477 4.50 14.56 51.06
CA TYR A 477 4.29 14.11 49.69
C TYR A 477 5.32 13.07 49.28
N THR A 478 4.90 12.13 48.43
CA THR A 478 5.76 11.19 47.71
C THR A 478 5.38 11.26 46.24
N VAL A 479 6.39 11.17 45.37
CA VAL A 479 6.18 11.15 43.92
C VAL A 479 6.89 9.95 43.30
N THR A 480 6.24 9.29 42.35
CA THR A 480 6.81 8.19 41.58
C THR A 480 6.69 8.51 40.09
N PRO A 481 7.78 8.87 39.39
CA PRO A 481 7.77 9.09 37.95
C PRO A 481 7.36 7.82 37.20
N ASP A 482 6.57 7.98 36.12
CA ASP A 482 6.34 6.89 35.18
C ASP A 482 7.65 6.57 34.45
N PRO A 483 8.01 5.29 34.25
CA PRO A 483 9.24 4.91 33.54
C PRO A 483 9.36 5.48 32.12
N ASN A 484 8.24 5.79 31.48
CA ASN A 484 8.22 6.33 30.13
C ASN A 484 8.22 7.86 30.08
N CYS A 485 7.96 8.53 31.20
CA CYS A 485 7.91 9.99 31.28
C CYS A 485 9.31 10.59 31.09
N LYS A 486 9.44 11.54 30.18
CA LYS A 486 10.68 12.27 29.93
C LYS A 486 10.75 13.52 30.78
N GLY A 487 11.80 13.61 31.59
CA GLY A 487 11.99 14.72 32.53
C GLY A 487 11.98 16.12 31.92
N PRO A 488 12.58 16.35 30.73
CA PRO A 488 12.59 17.67 30.11
C PRO A 488 11.25 18.18 29.59
N ALA A 489 10.24 17.32 29.39
CA ALA A 489 8.93 17.75 28.93
C ALA A 489 8.37 18.83 29.85
N HIS A 490 7.71 19.84 29.30
CA HIS A 490 7.26 20.96 30.13
C HIS A 490 6.07 20.59 31.01
N SER A 491 5.99 21.17 32.20
CA SER A 491 4.91 20.92 33.15
C SER A 491 3.54 21.42 32.69
N ILE A 492 3.52 22.45 31.82
CA ILE A 492 2.28 22.96 31.20
C ILE A 492 1.57 21.91 30.34
N THR A 493 2.25 20.81 29.99
CA THR A 493 1.69 19.74 29.17
C THR A 493 0.74 18.83 29.94
N LEU A 494 0.71 18.92 31.28
CA LEU A 494 -0.22 18.15 32.11
C LEU A 494 -1.68 18.50 31.81
N ALA A 495 -2.52 17.48 31.78
CA ALA A 495 -3.96 17.59 31.57
C ALA A 495 -4.64 18.26 32.76
N ASP A 496 -5.69 19.05 32.48
CA ASP A 496 -6.58 19.52 33.53
C ASP A 496 -7.33 18.34 34.16
N VAL A 497 -7.49 18.38 35.47
CA VAL A 497 -8.17 17.33 36.22
C VAL A 497 -8.91 17.93 37.41
N GLY A 498 -10.17 17.51 37.59
CA GLY A 498 -10.93 17.81 38.81
C GLY A 498 -10.32 17.16 40.04
N ALA A 499 -10.84 17.43 41.23
CA ALA A 499 -10.29 16.90 42.48
C ALA A 499 -10.16 15.36 42.47
N GLN A 500 -8.92 14.87 42.56
CA GLN A 500 -8.56 13.45 42.64
C GLN A 500 -8.03 13.10 44.02
N ASP A 501 -8.40 11.95 44.57
CA ASP A 501 -7.82 11.47 45.83
C ASP A 501 -6.32 11.13 45.65
N ILE A 502 -5.49 11.73 46.49
CA ILE A 502 -4.06 11.43 46.59
C ILE A 502 -3.68 10.86 47.95
N LYS A 503 -4.64 10.66 48.87
CA LYS A 503 -4.41 10.05 50.19
C LYS A 503 -4.45 8.52 50.14
N GLY A 504 -5.30 7.97 49.26
CA GLY A 504 -5.45 6.54 49.05
C GLY A 504 -4.14 5.79 48.82
N SER A 505 -4.16 4.47 48.95
CA SER A 505 -2.97 3.62 48.87
C SER A 505 -2.18 3.80 47.57
N SER A 506 -2.86 4.12 46.48
CA SER A 506 -2.30 4.20 45.12
C SER A 506 -1.88 5.61 44.68
N GLY A 507 -2.28 6.68 45.38
CA GLY A 507 -2.11 8.05 44.90
C GLY A 507 -2.87 8.33 43.59
N TYR A 508 -2.49 9.41 42.90
CA TYR A 508 -3.04 9.77 41.58
C TYR A 508 -1.92 10.00 40.56
N THR A 509 -2.01 9.34 39.41
CA THR A 509 -1.09 9.51 38.28
C THR A 509 -1.54 10.64 37.38
N LEU A 510 -0.79 11.73 37.38
CA LEU A 510 -1.00 12.86 36.48
C LEU A 510 -0.79 12.40 35.03
N GLN A 511 -1.62 12.93 34.12
CA GLN A 511 -1.57 12.61 32.70
C GLN A 511 -1.08 13.82 31.90
N ILE A 512 -0.32 13.56 30.85
CA ILE A 512 0.09 14.51 29.82
C ILE A 512 -1.03 14.59 28.77
N GLN A 513 -1.34 15.80 28.32
CA GLN A 513 -2.33 16.06 27.28
C GLN A 513 -1.63 16.31 25.94
N GLU A 514 -1.91 15.47 24.94
CA GLU A 514 -1.33 15.57 23.59
C GLU A 514 -1.43 16.98 22.99
N SER A 515 -2.62 17.59 23.05
CA SER A 515 -2.88 18.92 22.50
C SER A 515 -2.13 20.07 23.20
N ARG A 516 -1.48 19.78 24.34
CA ARG A 516 -0.55 20.70 25.01
C ARG A 516 0.89 20.30 24.76
N LEU A 517 1.19 19.00 24.81
CA LEU A 517 2.52 18.43 24.60
C LEU A 517 3.06 18.72 23.20
N ILE A 518 2.36 18.29 22.15
CA ILE A 518 2.93 18.27 20.80
C ILE A 518 3.25 19.69 20.27
N PRO A 519 2.37 20.70 20.42
CA PRO A 519 2.71 22.07 20.04
C PRO A 519 3.90 22.63 20.83
N ASP A 520 3.98 22.33 22.14
CA ASP A 520 5.08 22.79 23.00
C ASP A 520 6.41 22.16 22.61
N GLU A 521 6.44 20.84 22.39
CA GLU A 521 7.61 20.07 21.92
C GLU A 521 8.15 20.62 20.60
N MET A 522 7.25 20.83 19.63
CA MET A 522 7.57 21.35 18.31
C MET A 522 8.09 22.79 18.35
N ALA A 523 7.38 23.68 19.06
CA ALA A 523 7.72 25.09 19.13
C ALA A 523 9.01 25.33 19.90
N THR A 524 9.18 24.65 21.05
CA THR A 524 10.36 24.79 21.90
C THR A 524 11.60 24.26 21.20
N SER A 525 11.52 23.07 20.58
CA SER A 525 12.64 22.50 19.81
C SER A 525 13.08 23.43 18.67
N LYS A 526 12.12 23.94 17.89
CA LYS A 526 12.41 24.88 16.81
C LYS A 526 13.04 26.18 17.31
N ALA A 527 12.51 26.74 18.38
CA ALA A 527 13.01 27.97 18.99
C ALA A 527 14.43 27.78 19.50
N TRP A 528 14.70 26.65 20.19
CA TRP A 528 16.03 26.31 20.66
C TRP A 528 17.03 26.17 19.51
N MET A 529 16.68 25.43 18.45
CA MET A 529 17.57 25.29 17.28
C MET A 529 17.85 26.64 16.62
N THR A 530 16.83 27.50 16.49
CA THR A 530 16.97 28.84 15.89
C THR A 530 17.86 29.76 16.72
N ALA A 531 17.80 29.64 18.05
CA ALA A 531 18.59 30.47 18.95
C ALA A 531 20.06 30.04 19.04
N ASN A 532 20.34 28.74 18.86
CA ASN A 532 21.66 28.16 19.14
C ASN A 532 22.45 27.77 17.88
N LEU A 533 21.80 27.61 16.74
CA LEU A 533 22.44 27.13 15.50
C LEU A 533 22.18 28.12 14.36
N THR A 534 23.18 28.26 13.50
CA THR A 534 23.15 29.12 12.31
C THR A 534 23.30 28.29 11.04
N GLY A 535 22.84 28.80 9.90
CA GLY A 535 22.93 28.09 8.61
C GLY A 535 21.88 26.99 8.40
N LEU A 536 20.94 26.86 9.33
CA LEU A 536 19.82 25.95 9.19
C LEU A 536 18.90 26.33 8.01
N SER A 537 18.32 25.32 7.35
CA SER A 537 17.36 25.51 6.25
C SER A 537 16.12 26.33 6.65
N ALA A 538 15.61 27.15 5.72
CA ALA A 538 14.31 27.80 5.87
C ALA A 538 13.15 26.79 5.75
N THR A 539 13.32 25.72 4.98
CA THR A 539 12.39 24.58 4.93
C THR A 539 12.64 23.71 6.16
N ARG A 540 11.83 23.89 7.20
CA ARG A 540 11.95 23.15 8.46
C ARG A 540 11.23 21.82 8.38
N VAL A 541 11.93 20.74 8.76
CA VAL A 541 11.34 19.40 8.87
C VAL A 541 11.31 18.95 10.32
N TYR A 542 10.16 18.41 10.73
CA TYR A 542 10.00 17.76 12.03
C TYR A 542 10.08 16.24 11.89
N VAL A 543 10.65 15.58 12.88
CA VAL A 543 10.70 14.13 12.96
C VAL A 543 9.94 13.70 14.21
N TYR A 544 8.85 12.96 14.05
CA TYR A 544 8.02 12.54 15.19
C TYR A 544 8.77 11.51 16.05
N PRO A 545 8.96 11.76 17.36
CA PRO A 545 9.51 10.76 18.28
C PRO A 545 8.75 9.43 18.22
N GLY A 546 9.50 8.34 18.08
CA GLY A 546 8.93 6.98 17.96
C GLY A 546 8.09 6.77 16.71
N GLY A 547 8.14 7.73 15.77
CA GLY A 547 7.31 7.80 14.58
C GLY A 547 5.82 7.63 14.87
N GLN A 548 5.36 8.28 15.94
CA GLN A 548 3.96 8.33 16.29
C GLN A 548 3.35 9.60 15.74
N GLU A 549 2.34 9.46 14.89
CA GLU A 549 1.63 10.58 14.31
C GLU A 549 0.15 10.27 14.04
N ASP A 550 -0.64 11.32 13.96
CA ASP A 550 -2.01 11.32 13.50
C ASP A 550 -2.37 12.66 12.83
N THR A 551 -3.63 12.80 12.42
CA THR A 551 -4.12 14.04 11.79
C THR A 551 -3.97 15.28 12.70
N SER A 552 -4.05 15.13 14.02
CA SER A 552 -3.84 16.22 14.97
C SER A 552 -2.37 16.64 14.99
N THR A 553 -1.44 15.69 15.07
CA THR A 553 0.00 15.97 15.08
C THR A 553 0.47 16.59 13.77
N GLU A 554 -0.06 16.15 12.63
CA GLU A 554 0.17 16.79 11.33
C GLU A 554 -0.29 18.25 11.33
N GLY A 555 -1.48 18.52 11.90
CA GLY A 555 -1.99 19.88 12.07
C GLY A 555 -1.11 20.74 12.99
N TYR A 556 -0.58 20.16 14.07
CA TYR A 556 0.34 20.84 14.97
C TYR A 556 1.69 21.14 14.30
N ALA A 557 2.19 20.26 13.43
CA ALA A 557 3.41 20.51 12.66
C ALA A 557 3.26 21.73 11.74
N VAL A 558 2.12 21.81 11.03
CA VAL A 558 1.75 22.98 10.20
C VAL A 558 1.65 24.24 11.06
N ALA A 559 0.89 24.19 12.17
CA ALA A 559 0.68 25.34 13.05
C ALA A 559 2.00 25.81 13.70
N SER A 560 2.91 24.88 13.96
CA SER A 560 4.26 25.15 14.45
C SER A 560 5.21 25.60 13.36
N GLY A 561 4.77 25.76 12.11
CA GLY A 561 5.55 26.30 11.00
C GLY A 561 6.63 25.37 10.45
N TYR A 562 6.45 24.05 10.58
CA TYR A 562 7.24 23.08 9.85
C TYR A 562 6.69 22.90 8.43
N ALA A 563 7.58 22.89 7.44
CA ALA A 563 7.23 22.74 6.03
C ALA A 563 6.88 21.29 5.67
N GLY A 564 7.41 20.33 6.42
CA GLY A 564 7.08 18.92 6.31
C GLY A 564 7.46 18.17 7.59
N ALA A 565 7.06 16.91 7.67
CA ALA A 565 7.40 16.06 8.79
C ALA A 565 7.52 14.59 8.38
N ARG A 566 8.34 13.87 9.15
CA ARG A 566 8.66 12.46 8.98
C ARG A 566 8.05 11.66 10.12
N GLY A 567 7.17 10.71 9.79
CA GLY A 567 6.58 9.74 10.70
C GLY A 567 7.15 8.33 10.52
N ALA A 568 6.73 7.38 11.36
CA ALA A 568 6.97 5.95 11.09
C ALA A 568 5.67 5.32 10.63
N LEU A 569 5.74 4.57 9.53
CA LEU A 569 4.61 3.78 9.06
C LEU A 569 3.33 4.60 8.79
N SER A 570 3.45 5.73 8.09
CA SER A 570 2.27 6.46 7.57
C SER A 570 1.34 5.63 6.68
N MET A 571 1.79 4.46 6.24
CA MET A 571 0.94 3.41 5.69
C MET A 571 0.25 2.61 6.79
N SER A 572 -0.48 3.30 7.68
CA SER A 572 -1.38 2.68 8.66
C SER A 572 -2.43 1.83 7.92
N GLY A 573 -2.11 0.54 7.76
CA GLY A 573 -2.71 -0.29 6.72
C GLY A 573 -2.15 0.08 5.35
N VAL A 574 -1.70 -0.92 4.61
CA VAL A 574 -1.16 -0.79 3.25
C VAL A 574 -2.20 -0.32 2.20
N LYS A 575 -3.34 0.21 2.66
CA LYS A 575 -4.58 0.44 1.94
C LYS A 575 -4.60 1.76 1.17
N ASP A 576 -3.78 2.73 1.57
CA ASP A 576 -3.81 4.12 1.06
C ASP A 576 -2.49 4.59 0.41
N VAL A 577 -1.79 3.69 -0.28
CA VAL A 577 -0.55 4.03 -1.03
C VAL A 577 -0.80 5.19 -2.00
N TYR A 578 -0.39 6.42 -1.67
CA TYR A 578 -0.22 7.59 -2.56
C TYR A 578 -1.37 8.04 -3.45
N ALA A 579 -2.57 7.60 -3.15
CA ALA A 579 -3.71 7.87 -4.00
C ALA A 579 -4.28 9.28 -3.91
N ARG A 580 -3.87 10.02 -2.88
CA ARG A 580 -4.13 11.45 -2.71
C ARG A 580 -2.81 12.24 -2.82
N GLY A 581 -1.74 11.62 -3.34
CA GLY A 581 -0.38 12.13 -3.26
C GLY A 581 0.34 11.75 -1.98
N VAL A 582 1.55 12.29 -1.82
CA VAL A 582 2.40 12.13 -0.63
C VAL A 582 2.00 13.18 0.40
N ASN A 583 1.61 12.78 1.61
CA ASN A 583 1.41 13.70 2.72
C ASN A 583 2.77 14.24 3.20
N ILE A 584 3.04 15.52 2.98
CA ILE A 584 4.34 16.11 3.31
C ILE A 584 4.56 16.26 4.81
N GLN A 585 3.49 16.26 5.60
CA GLN A 585 3.54 16.28 7.07
C GLN A 585 3.57 14.87 7.67
N ASN A 586 3.64 13.84 6.82
CA ASN A 586 3.70 12.46 7.22
C ASN A 586 4.41 11.59 6.17
N ILE A 587 5.68 11.90 5.92
CA ILE A 587 6.51 11.14 4.98
C ILE A 587 6.85 9.78 5.62
N THR A 588 6.50 8.70 4.92
CA THR A 588 6.74 7.33 5.38
C THR A 588 8.23 7.07 5.58
N SER A 589 8.61 6.53 6.73
CA SER A 589 9.97 6.03 6.98
C SER A 589 9.99 4.64 7.59
N LEU A 590 11.04 3.89 7.26
CA LEU A 590 11.26 2.50 7.61
C LEU A 590 12.48 2.41 8.53
N GLY A 591 12.33 1.78 9.69
CA GLY A 591 13.45 1.59 10.62
C GLY A 591 14.45 0.58 10.06
N ALA A 592 15.74 0.88 10.18
CA ALA A 592 16.82 -0.01 9.78
C ALA A 592 17.04 -1.15 10.78
N ASN A 593 16.60 -0.98 12.03
CA ASN A 593 16.73 -1.96 13.10
C ASN A 593 15.84 -3.18 12.89
N VAL A 594 16.47 -4.36 12.85
CA VAL A 594 15.97 -5.67 12.41
C VAL A 594 16.13 -5.93 10.90
N PRO A 595 15.69 -5.07 9.96
CA PRO A 595 15.77 -5.41 8.55
C PRO A 595 17.10 -5.06 7.88
N LEU A 596 18.05 -4.37 8.50
CA LEU A 596 19.31 -4.03 7.82
C LEU A 596 20.58 -4.35 8.63
N ILE A 597 20.45 -4.58 9.94
CA ILE A 597 21.58 -4.89 10.83
C ILE A 597 22.12 -6.30 10.56
N GLY A 598 23.45 -6.42 10.50
CA GLY A 598 24.19 -7.68 10.38
C GLY A 598 24.18 -8.29 8.98
N LEU A 599 23.65 -7.58 7.98
CA LEU A 599 23.60 -8.07 6.61
C LEU A 599 24.97 -8.02 5.94
N THR A 600 25.28 -9.04 5.15
CA THR A 600 26.36 -8.97 4.17
C THR A 600 26.04 -7.92 3.09
N ALA A 601 27.07 -7.45 2.38
CA ALA A 601 26.87 -6.51 1.27
C ALA A 601 25.88 -7.02 0.20
N ALA A 602 25.91 -8.33 -0.09
CA ALA A 602 24.99 -8.94 -1.06
C ALA A 602 23.54 -9.02 -0.55
N GLU A 603 23.34 -9.30 0.74
CA GLU A 603 22.00 -9.31 1.34
C GLU A 603 21.41 -7.90 1.44
N MET A 604 22.26 -6.91 1.78
CA MET A 604 21.90 -5.49 1.76
C MET A 604 21.49 -5.07 0.34
N ASP A 605 22.32 -5.38 -0.66
CA ASP A 605 22.06 -5.08 -2.07
C ASP A 605 20.71 -5.65 -2.53
N ALA A 606 20.48 -6.94 -2.34
CA ALA A 606 19.26 -7.60 -2.78
C ALA A 606 17.99 -7.01 -2.10
N ARG A 607 18.09 -6.67 -0.81
CA ARG A 607 16.97 -6.10 -0.05
C ARG A 607 16.65 -4.66 -0.45
N ILE A 608 17.69 -3.86 -0.68
CA ILE A 608 17.56 -2.48 -1.13
C ILE A 608 17.13 -2.40 -2.60
N ALA A 609 17.60 -3.31 -3.45
CA ALA A 609 17.12 -3.44 -4.83
C ALA A 609 15.59 -3.56 -4.87
N ALA A 610 15.02 -4.42 -4.02
CA ALA A 610 13.57 -4.58 -3.92
C ALA A 610 12.86 -3.32 -3.40
N LEU A 611 13.44 -2.58 -2.46
CA LEU A 611 12.89 -1.29 -1.99
C LEU A 611 12.89 -0.24 -3.10
N VAL A 612 13.99 -0.10 -3.82
CA VAL A 612 14.14 0.85 -4.94
C VAL A 612 13.19 0.48 -6.07
N TRP A 613 13.05 -0.80 -6.38
CA TRP A 613 12.09 -1.30 -7.35
C TRP A 613 10.64 -0.95 -6.94
N LYS A 614 10.26 -1.18 -5.68
CA LYS A 614 8.93 -0.81 -5.15
C LYS A 614 8.64 0.68 -5.30
N SER A 615 9.61 1.50 -4.92
CA SER A 615 9.55 2.96 -5.06
C SER A 615 9.38 3.37 -6.53
N SER A 616 10.07 2.70 -7.45
CA SER A 616 10.04 3.01 -8.88
C SER A 616 8.72 2.61 -9.57
N VAL A 617 8.05 1.58 -9.07
CA VAL A 617 6.75 1.13 -9.60
C VAL A 617 5.61 2.03 -9.13
N TRP A 618 5.66 2.52 -7.88
CA TRP A 618 4.55 3.26 -7.26
C TRP A 618 4.79 4.76 -7.05
N GLY A 619 6.02 5.24 -7.25
CA GLY A 619 6.38 6.63 -6.98
C GLY A 619 6.44 6.98 -5.50
N ALA A 620 6.51 5.96 -4.64
CA ALA A 620 6.54 6.08 -3.19
C ALA A 620 7.91 6.58 -2.70
N PRO A 621 8.04 7.78 -2.11
CA PRO A 621 9.26 8.11 -1.38
C PRO A 621 9.36 7.31 -0.07
N TYR A 622 10.57 6.94 0.33
CA TYR A 622 10.82 6.28 1.62
C TYR A 622 11.91 6.99 2.40
N GLY A 623 11.69 7.22 3.69
CA GLY A 623 12.80 7.40 4.61
C GLY A 623 13.33 6.06 5.11
N ILE A 624 14.63 5.98 5.36
CA ILE A 624 15.25 4.93 6.17
C ILE A 624 15.90 5.64 7.36
N PHE A 625 15.66 5.13 8.56
CA PHE A 625 16.23 5.71 9.76
C PHE A 625 16.85 4.69 10.69
N TRP A 626 17.84 5.12 11.47
CA TRP A 626 18.51 4.33 12.49
C TRP A 626 18.90 5.21 13.68
N HIS A 627 19.30 4.57 14.77
CA HIS A 627 19.76 5.22 15.99
C HIS A 627 21.24 4.93 16.24
N THR A 628 21.79 5.61 17.25
CA THR A 628 23.17 5.47 17.66
C THR A 628 23.56 4.00 17.89
N ASN A 629 24.64 3.57 17.23
CA ASN A 629 25.20 2.20 17.24
C ASN A 629 24.32 1.08 16.63
N GLU A 630 23.24 1.40 15.91
CA GLU A 630 22.44 0.36 15.23
C GLU A 630 23.10 -0.14 13.95
N LEU A 631 23.67 0.75 13.13
CA LEU A 631 24.41 0.40 11.92
C LEU A 631 25.89 0.78 12.07
N THR A 632 26.77 -0.09 11.61
CA THR A 632 28.19 0.20 11.45
C THR A 632 28.45 1.10 10.23
N PRO A 633 29.57 1.83 10.17
CA PRO A 633 29.95 2.57 8.96
C PRO A 633 29.97 1.69 7.71
N THR A 634 30.47 0.46 7.80
CA THR A 634 30.48 -0.49 6.68
C THR A 634 29.07 -0.82 6.18
N GLU A 635 28.10 -1.04 7.07
CA GLU A 635 26.71 -1.30 6.68
C GLU A 635 26.05 -0.07 6.04
N ILE A 636 26.36 1.13 6.55
CA ILE A 636 25.92 2.39 5.94
C ILE A 636 26.52 2.55 4.53
N GLY A 637 27.80 2.24 4.36
CA GLY A 637 28.45 2.21 3.04
C GLY A 637 27.76 1.25 2.07
N ASN A 638 27.49 0.02 2.51
CA ASN A 638 26.78 -0.98 1.70
C ASN A 638 25.35 -0.55 1.34
N LEU A 639 24.62 0.08 2.28
CA LEU A 639 23.28 0.64 2.03
C LEU A 639 23.34 1.72 0.94
N LEU A 640 24.29 2.66 1.04
CA LEU A 640 24.47 3.72 0.06
C LEU A 640 24.85 3.17 -1.32
N ASP A 641 25.77 2.21 -1.37
CA ASP A 641 26.18 1.56 -2.62
C ASP A 641 25.01 0.86 -3.30
N ALA A 642 24.20 0.12 -2.54
CA ALA A 642 23.01 -0.53 -3.06
C ALA A 642 21.99 0.50 -3.60
N LEU A 643 21.71 1.56 -2.85
CA LEU A 643 20.80 2.62 -3.30
C LEU A 643 21.26 3.25 -4.62
N ILE A 644 22.55 3.57 -4.74
CA ILE A 644 23.14 4.17 -5.94
C ILE A 644 23.12 3.18 -7.11
N ALA A 645 23.51 1.92 -6.88
CA ALA A 645 23.58 0.89 -7.90
C ALA A 645 22.21 0.63 -8.56
N HIS A 646 21.12 0.74 -7.79
CA HIS A 646 19.75 0.54 -8.27
C HIS A 646 19.06 1.84 -8.72
N GLY A 647 19.79 2.96 -8.77
CA GLY A 647 19.32 4.22 -9.35
C GLY A 647 18.42 5.06 -8.43
N ALA A 648 18.50 4.87 -7.11
CA ALA A 648 17.77 5.71 -6.16
C ALA A 648 18.32 7.14 -6.16
N THR A 649 17.41 8.12 -6.10
CA THR A 649 17.74 9.50 -5.77
C THR A 649 17.77 9.63 -4.24
N ILE A 650 18.98 9.66 -3.68
CA ILE A 650 19.19 9.87 -2.24
C ILE A 650 19.02 11.37 -1.94
N MET A 651 18.19 11.69 -0.97
CA MET A 651 17.84 13.06 -0.58
C MET A 651 17.93 13.23 0.93
N THR A 652 18.17 14.45 1.41
CA THR A 652 17.87 14.79 2.80
C THR A 652 16.36 14.96 2.99
N ASN A 653 15.88 14.93 4.24
CA ASN A 653 14.48 15.18 4.55
C ASN A 653 14.05 16.58 4.05
N THR A 654 14.89 17.59 4.27
CA THR A 654 14.66 18.95 3.76
C THR A 654 14.58 19.01 2.23
N GLN A 655 15.44 18.27 1.53
CA GLN A 655 15.42 18.21 0.06
C GLN A 655 14.14 17.54 -0.45
N LEU A 656 13.71 16.42 0.16
CA LEU A 656 12.49 15.73 -0.23
C LEU A 656 11.25 16.61 0.00
N VAL A 657 11.15 17.26 1.17
CA VAL A 657 10.06 18.21 1.49
C VAL A 657 10.06 19.39 0.50
N SER A 658 11.23 19.95 0.18
CA SER A 658 11.32 21.04 -0.80
C SER A 658 10.87 20.59 -2.20
N TRP A 659 11.27 19.39 -2.62
CA TRP A 659 10.85 18.82 -3.91
C TRP A 659 9.33 18.57 -3.93
N LEU A 660 8.78 17.92 -2.91
CA LEU A 660 7.34 17.64 -2.79
C LEU A 660 6.51 18.94 -2.83
N SER A 661 6.93 19.96 -2.07
CA SER A 661 6.26 21.26 -2.03
C SER A 661 6.27 22.00 -3.37
N SER A 662 7.19 21.65 -4.27
CA SER A 662 7.24 22.18 -5.63
C SER A 662 6.37 21.41 -6.63
N GLN A 663 5.80 20.27 -6.23
CA GLN A 663 4.86 19.50 -7.04
C GLN A 663 3.43 20.07 -6.93
N SER A 664 2.46 19.41 -7.59
CA SER A 664 1.09 19.89 -7.57
C SER A 664 0.45 19.64 -6.19
N PRO A 665 -0.05 20.69 -5.49
CA PRO A 665 -0.73 20.50 -4.21
C PRO A 665 -2.10 19.88 -4.41
N VAL A 666 -2.54 19.08 -3.44
CA VAL A 666 -3.90 18.57 -3.35
C VAL A 666 -4.73 19.52 -2.48
N SER A 667 -5.86 19.96 -3.03
CA SER A 667 -6.70 21.01 -2.44
C SER A 667 -7.17 20.65 -1.02
N GLY A 668 -6.96 21.58 -0.08
CA GLY A 668 -7.41 21.41 1.31
C GLY A 668 -6.66 20.33 2.11
N THR A 669 -5.52 19.84 1.62
CA THR A 669 -4.68 18.87 2.34
C THR A 669 -3.21 19.31 2.38
N THR A 670 -2.40 18.53 3.08
CA THR A 670 -0.92 18.62 3.12
C THR A 670 -0.28 17.68 2.09
N SER A 671 -1.04 17.18 1.12
CA SER A 671 -0.58 16.19 0.16
C SER A 671 -0.16 16.83 -1.17
N TYR A 672 0.85 16.24 -1.80
CA TYR A 672 1.36 16.67 -3.10
C TYR A 672 1.44 15.50 -4.07
N VAL A 673 1.07 15.73 -5.33
CA VAL A 673 1.10 14.75 -6.41
C VAL A 673 2.13 15.16 -7.47
N ALA A 674 2.86 14.17 -7.98
CA ALA A 674 3.80 14.32 -9.08
C ALA A 674 3.39 13.40 -10.23
N THR A 675 3.44 13.91 -11.45
CA THR A 675 3.23 13.11 -12.65
C THR A 675 4.36 12.08 -12.78
N ALA A 676 4.03 10.87 -13.26
CA ALA A 676 5.03 9.89 -13.64
C ALA A 676 5.96 10.46 -14.72
N SER A 677 7.27 10.21 -14.60
CA SER A 677 8.28 10.68 -15.57
C SER A 677 8.83 9.58 -16.48
N GLY A 678 8.65 8.31 -16.10
CA GLY A 678 9.05 7.15 -16.87
C GLY A 678 7.94 6.61 -17.77
N PRO A 679 8.23 5.58 -18.59
CA PRO A 679 7.23 4.96 -19.44
C PRO A 679 6.19 4.19 -18.62
N GLU A 680 5.08 3.81 -19.27
CA GLU A 680 4.14 2.86 -18.71
C GLU A 680 4.83 1.54 -18.34
N LEU A 681 4.36 0.91 -17.27
CA LEU A 681 4.94 -0.33 -16.77
C LEU A 681 4.63 -1.48 -17.71
N ASP A 682 5.63 -2.33 -17.92
CA ASP A 682 5.56 -3.50 -18.76
C ASP A 682 6.37 -4.63 -18.11
N PHE A 683 5.66 -5.52 -17.43
CA PHE A 683 6.23 -6.64 -16.68
C PHE A 683 6.51 -7.88 -17.54
N ARG A 684 6.42 -7.77 -18.88
CA ARG A 684 6.87 -8.84 -19.77
C ARG A 684 8.35 -9.14 -19.52
N PRO A 685 8.76 -10.41 -19.49
CA PRO A 685 10.15 -10.78 -19.24
C PRO A 685 11.06 -10.32 -20.38
N THR A 686 12.32 -10.03 -20.04
CA THR A 686 13.40 -9.91 -21.03
C THR A 686 14.25 -11.18 -21.06
N LEU A 687 15.20 -11.27 -22.00
CA LEU A 687 16.15 -12.40 -22.10
C LEU A 687 16.90 -12.67 -20.79
N GLN A 688 17.16 -11.63 -20.00
CA GLN A 688 17.90 -11.72 -18.74
C GLN A 688 17.01 -12.13 -17.56
N SER A 689 15.72 -12.32 -17.79
CA SER A 689 14.79 -12.58 -16.71
C SER A 689 14.99 -13.99 -16.15
N PRO A 690 15.00 -14.15 -14.82
CA PRO A 690 15.14 -15.47 -14.20
C PRO A 690 13.89 -16.36 -14.39
N VAL A 691 12.84 -15.81 -15.01
CA VAL A 691 11.59 -16.53 -15.31
C VAL A 691 11.58 -17.18 -16.69
N VAL A 692 12.57 -16.91 -17.54
CA VAL A 692 12.66 -17.50 -18.90
C VAL A 692 13.14 -18.95 -18.79
N ASP A 693 12.44 -19.87 -19.46
CA ASP A 693 12.69 -21.32 -19.46
C ASP A 693 12.82 -21.92 -18.04
N ALA A 694 12.20 -21.28 -17.04
CA ALA A 694 12.32 -21.65 -15.64
C ALA A 694 11.11 -22.41 -15.11
N GLY A 695 10.01 -22.41 -15.85
CA GLY A 695 8.72 -22.99 -15.51
C GLY A 695 8.58 -24.46 -15.92
N VAL A 696 7.40 -25.01 -15.68
CA VAL A 696 7.03 -26.38 -16.05
C VAL A 696 6.06 -26.38 -17.24
N ASP A 697 6.22 -27.34 -18.15
CA ASP A 697 5.24 -27.59 -19.21
C ASP A 697 3.94 -28.14 -18.59
N LEU A 698 2.85 -27.37 -18.71
CA LEU A 698 1.53 -27.73 -18.20
C LEU A 698 0.65 -28.43 -19.27
N GLY A 699 1.22 -28.70 -20.44
CA GLY A 699 0.60 -29.39 -21.56
C GLY A 699 -0.02 -28.46 -22.59
N ALA A 700 -0.28 -28.99 -23.78
CA ALA A 700 -0.72 -28.23 -24.95
C ALA A 700 -1.99 -27.38 -24.74
N GLY A 701 -2.83 -27.69 -23.75
CA GLY A 701 -4.03 -26.91 -23.42
C GLY A 701 -3.74 -25.50 -22.88
N TYR A 702 -2.54 -25.27 -22.35
CA TYR A 702 -2.12 -24.00 -21.72
C TYR A 702 -0.87 -23.39 -22.36
N GLY A 703 -0.38 -23.97 -23.46
CA GLY A 703 0.92 -23.62 -24.06
C GLY A 703 0.97 -22.26 -24.73
N SER A 704 -0.16 -21.69 -25.13
CA SER A 704 -0.20 -20.33 -25.67
C SER A 704 -0.15 -19.29 -24.54
N ASP A 705 0.67 -18.26 -24.68
CA ASP A 705 0.73 -17.14 -23.74
C ASP A 705 -0.38 -16.10 -24.00
N LEU A 706 -0.41 -15.04 -23.19
CA LEU A 706 -1.41 -13.97 -23.31
C LEU A 706 -1.42 -13.28 -24.69
N LEU A 707 -0.31 -13.29 -25.44
CA LEU A 707 -0.22 -12.73 -26.80
C LEU A 707 -0.56 -13.75 -27.90
N GLY A 708 -0.87 -15.00 -27.52
CA GLY A 708 -1.16 -16.10 -28.43
C GLY A 708 0.08 -16.80 -28.96
N VAL A 709 1.23 -16.62 -28.31
CA VAL A 709 2.48 -17.28 -28.70
C VAL A 709 2.55 -18.66 -28.06
N ASP A 710 2.74 -19.68 -28.89
CA ASP A 710 2.94 -21.06 -28.42
C ASP A 710 4.31 -21.22 -27.77
N GLN A 711 4.33 -21.46 -26.46
CA GLN A 711 5.54 -21.63 -25.66
C GLN A 711 6.30 -22.91 -25.98
N ALA A 712 5.65 -23.92 -26.57
CA ALA A 712 6.31 -25.17 -26.96
C ALA A 712 7.41 -24.96 -28.02
N VAL A 713 7.46 -23.78 -28.64
CA VAL A 713 8.50 -23.42 -29.61
C VAL A 713 9.80 -22.93 -28.95
N PHE A 714 9.80 -22.58 -27.66
CA PHE A 714 10.93 -21.89 -27.01
C PHE A 714 11.90 -22.79 -26.23
N GLY A 715 11.63 -24.09 -26.10
CA GLY A 715 12.54 -24.99 -25.40
C GLY A 715 11.82 -26.18 -24.82
N ALA A 716 12.45 -26.83 -23.84
CA ALA A 716 11.86 -27.95 -23.11
C ALA A 716 11.12 -27.49 -21.83
N ALA A 717 11.29 -26.25 -21.42
CA ALA A 717 10.65 -25.62 -20.26
C ALA A 717 9.77 -24.46 -20.72
N TRP A 718 8.83 -24.04 -19.89
CA TRP A 718 8.00 -22.86 -20.14
C TRP A 718 8.53 -21.65 -19.38
N ASP A 719 8.08 -20.46 -19.74
CA ASP A 719 8.33 -19.28 -18.93
C ASP A 719 7.38 -19.25 -17.71
N ILE A 720 7.86 -18.69 -16.60
CA ILE A 720 6.99 -18.39 -15.45
C ILE A 720 6.24 -17.10 -15.76
N GLY A 721 4.90 -17.16 -15.75
CA GLY A 721 4.00 -16.02 -15.90
C GLY A 721 3.07 -16.11 -17.10
N ALA A 722 2.27 -15.05 -17.32
CA ALA A 722 1.29 -14.99 -18.40
C ALA A 722 1.88 -14.63 -19.77
N PHE A 723 3.16 -14.25 -19.82
CA PHE A 723 3.84 -13.83 -21.03
C PHE A 723 5.13 -14.60 -21.21
N ALA A 724 5.33 -15.14 -22.41
CA ALA A 724 6.60 -15.70 -22.82
C ALA A 724 7.54 -14.59 -23.28
N TYR A 725 8.84 -14.77 -23.05
CA TYR A 725 9.86 -13.94 -23.67
C TYR A 725 9.93 -14.24 -25.17
N ILE A 726 9.77 -13.20 -25.98
CA ILE A 726 9.89 -13.28 -27.43
C ILE A 726 11.16 -12.52 -27.82
N SER A 727 12.16 -13.23 -28.34
CA SER A 727 13.36 -12.57 -28.86
C SER A 727 12.99 -11.65 -30.04
N ALA A 728 13.60 -10.47 -30.11
CA ALA A 728 13.28 -9.45 -31.13
C ALA A 728 13.69 -9.83 -32.58
N SER A 729 13.88 -11.11 -32.92
CA SER A 729 14.15 -11.55 -34.31
C SER A 729 12.88 -11.98 -35.05
N PRO A 730 12.63 -11.47 -36.28
CA PRO A 730 11.30 -11.38 -36.88
C PRO A 730 10.86 -12.63 -37.68
N PHE A 731 11.11 -13.85 -37.18
CA PHE A 731 10.83 -15.07 -37.97
C PHE A 731 9.79 -16.04 -37.41
N VAL A 732 9.09 -15.70 -36.33
CA VAL A 732 7.89 -16.48 -35.94
C VAL A 732 6.67 -15.81 -36.56
N VAL A 733 6.46 -16.13 -37.84
CA VAL A 733 5.15 -15.97 -38.48
C VAL A 733 4.18 -16.87 -37.70
N VAL A 734 3.20 -16.25 -37.05
CA VAL A 734 2.02 -16.95 -36.52
C VAL A 734 1.30 -17.56 -37.72
N VAL A 735 1.47 -18.87 -37.93
CA VAL A 735 0.69 -19.67 -38.88
C VAL A 735 -0.20 -20.61 -38.07
N ARG A 736 -1.43 -20.17 -37.76
CA ARG A 736 -2.67 -20.74 -38.30
C ARG A 736 -3.90 -19.99 -37.80
#